data_AF-A0A6L2Q7P1-F1
#
_entry.id   AF-A0A6L2Q7P1-F1
#
_cell.length_a   1.000
_cell.length_b   1.000
_cell.length_c   1.000
_cell.angle_alpha   90.00
_cell.angle_beta   90.00
_cell.angle_gamma   90.00
#
_symmetry.space_group_name_H-M   'P 1'
#
loop_
_entity.id
_entity.type
_entity.pdbx_description
1 polymer ?
#
loop_
_entity_poly.entity_id
_entity_poly.type
_entity_poly.pdbx_seq_one_letter_code
_entity_poly.pdbx_strand_id
1 'polypeptide(L)'
;FLKTGARGSAQGNFGLMDLVAGLHWLRENIPAFGGDAERITLMGHGTGAALSNIIAVSPVAKDLLRRVVMLSGSGLSPWALQREPLAVKRKVAEQTGCHGDMVEDDLAPCLRAKPLTDLLAVRVDPPRFLPGFAPFVDGTVLTSDSAGRGFADTSLLLGAGVQQQGATGVGFEMADFPDRDLLFGLTTIESYLDLSAQDLEFGFNESRRDRILRTYVRNAYVYHLNEIFSTLKNEYTDWERPVQNPLNVRDATLEVLSDGHTVAPLIKVGYLHTLLGGRTYFMHFHHHVRGEDVPYVLGLPLVGGQPFFPHNYTHQDASVSRLLIHYLANFARKGSWWFIFCKRCRQEESGPSWEPPLWQRLCPYPFCPTYRQFARILSLVLIGLLCWGIVYAVLGETAAPGGQLFGLAILCIAAHFGGWLMSLTTLPPLIGMLLTGLLLQNVGLVHIAGEYREVVSQLRKIALVIILTRAGLDLDSDALKRMRITVPKLGLVPWFVECAVVAIMTHYLLGLPWIWAFLLGSVIAAVSPAVVVSCLFRLRQKGYGVAKGIPTLIIAVSGIDDAMSVALFGIIHSIMFSSDALVFQIMQGPLSIVGGIGFGILWGLLAKYVPEKQDPFVVPLRVLMLFGGGLIAVLGSEHIGYGGAGPLGCVTAAFVSCYFWTKQGWEVEDNPVATAFEIFWMIFEPILFGLTGTQIKFDELDRDTVGIGMACLITGIIAALGPVAMDSVREGNRPEEERVYAEYVMVICVLSILLTAPVGAILITLSGPRLLKKTTTPAIVEGWRRSARPSLRDITITDEDDDGKFVAT
;
A
#
# COMPACT_ATOMS: atom_id res chain seq x y z
N PHE A 1 -5.92 -41.69 -14.26
CA PHE A 1 -6.99 -40.86 -14.86
C PHE A 1 -7.93 -41.61 -15.81
N LEU A 2 -7.80 -42.92 -16.06
CA LEU A 2 -8.74 -43.66 -16.93
C LEU A 2 -10.18 -43.62 -16.39
N LYS A 3 -11.16 -43.31 -17.25
CA LYS A 3 -12.60 -43.53 -16.97
C LYS A 3 -12.92 -44.99 -17.23
N THR A 4 -13.38 -45.72 -16.21
CA THR A 4 -13.68 -47.16 -16.32
C THR A 4 -15.17 -47.45 -16.36
N GLY A 5 -15.95 -46.74 -15.54
CA GLY A 5 -17.40 -46.92 -15.41
C GLY A 5 -18.22 -46.42 -16.60
N ALA A 6 -19.53 -46.48 -16.44
CA ALA A 6 -20.53 -45.99 -17.39
C ALA A 6 -20.39 -44.48 -17.69
N ARG A 7 -21.07 -44.00 -18.74
CA ARG A 7 -21.05 -42.59 -19.17
C ARG A 7 -21.36 -41.62 -18.02
N GLY A 8 -22.42 -41.90 -17.25
CA GLY A 8 -22.83 -41.12 -16.07
C GLY A 8 -22.07 -41.42 -14.77
N SER A 9 -21.13 -42.36 -14.76
CA SER A 9 -20.33 -42.68 -13.57
C SER A 9 -19.18 -41.70 -13.38
N ALA A 10 -19.03 -41.18 -12.15
CA ALA A 10 -17.87 -40.40 -11.73
C ALA A 10 -16.59 -41.25 -11.49
N GLN A 11 -16.65 -42.58 -11.74
CA GLN A 11 -15.50 -43.48 -11.57
C GLN A 11 -14.39 -43.20 -12.60
N GLY A 12 -13.35 -42.54 -12.12
CA GLY A 12 -12.10 -42.22 -12.80
C GLY A 12 -11.35 -41.18 -11.97
N ASN A 13 -10.53 -40.35 -12.61
CA ASN A 13 -9.82 -39.25 -11.93
C ASN A 13 -9.06 -39.60 -10.64
N PHE A 14 -8.73 -40.88 -10.40
CA PHE A 14 -8.09 -41.34 -9.15
C PHE A 14 -6.86 -40.50 -8.75
N GLY A 15 -6.01 -40.09 -9.69
CA GLY A 15 -4.87 -39.21 -9.41
C GLY A 15 -5.21 -37.81 -8.86
N LEU A 16 -6.42 -37.28 -9.09
CA LEU A 16 -6.92 -36.08 -8.39
C LEU A 16 -7.39 -36.44 -6.98
N MET A 17 -8.06 -37.58 -6.80
CA MET A 17 -8.48 -38.08 -5.48
C MET A 17 -7.28 -38.38 -4.58
N ASP A 18 -6.19 -38.92 -5.14
CA ASP A 18 -4.93 -39.17 -4.45
C ASP A 18 -4.30 -37.86 -3.94
N LEU A 19 -4.33 -36.78 -4.75
CA LEU A 19 -3.86 -35.45 -4.35
C LEU A 19 -4.75 -34.82 -3.27
N VAL A 20 -6.07 -34.96 -3.38
CA VAL A 20 -7.02 -34.50 -2.35
C VAL A 20 -6.83 -35.26 -1.04
N ALA A 21 -6.66 -36.58 -1.08
CA ALA A 21 -6.35 -37.40 0.09
C ALA A 21 -5.00 -37.00 0.73
N GLY A 22 -3.99 -36.69 -0.09
CA GLY A 22 -2.72 -36.14 0.39
C GLY A 22 -2.87 -34.78 1.09
N LEU A 23 -3.74 -33.90 0.59
CA LEU A 23 -4.06 -32.62 1.24
C LEU A 23 -4.82 -32.79 2.56
N HIS A 24 -5.74 -33.75 2.65
CA HIS A 24 -6.37 -34.13 3.92
C HIS A 24 -5.33 -34.63 4.93
N TRP A 25 -4.47 -35.58 4.52
CA TRP A 25 -3.41 -36.10 5.38
C TRP A 25 -2.47 -34.98 5.86
N LEU A 26 -2.06 -34.06 4.98
CA LEU A 26 -1.26 -32.90 5.35
C LEU A 26 -2.00 -32.03 6.38
N ARG A 27 -3.28 -31.71 6.16
CA ARG A 27 -4.04 -30.87 7.11
C ARG A 27 -4.14 -31.49 8.51
N GLU A 28 -4.28 -32.81 8.59
CA GLU A 28 -4.35 -33.55 9.85
C GLU A 28 -2.98 -33.71 10.54
N ASN A 29 -1.91 -33.95 9.78
CA ASN A 29 -0.62 -34.39 10.32
C ASN A 29 0.48 -33.32 10.31
N ILE A 30 0.41 -32.28 9.47
CA ILE A 30 1.45 -31.25 9.37
C ILE A 30 1.75 -30.49 10.69
N PRO A 31 0.82 -30.33 11.65
CA PRO A 31 1.14 -29.74 12.95
C PRO A 31 2.16 -30.55 13.76
N ALA A 32 2.20 -31.88 13.60
CA ALA A 32 3.18 -32.74 14.25
C ALA A 32 4.61 -32.53 13.70
N PHE A 33 4.74 -32.00 12.49
CA PHE A 33 6.00 -31.61 11.86
C PHE A 33 6.34 -30.12 12.05
N GLY A 34 5.57 -29.40 12.87
CA GLY A 34 5.75 -27.96 13.12
C GLY A 34 5.25 -27.03 12.01
N GLY A 35 4.45 -27.53 11.06
CA GLY A 35 3.79 -26.71 10.04
C GLY A 35 2.38 -26.27 10.45
N ASP A 36 1.86 -25.27 9.73
CA ASP A 36 0.53 -24.69 9.99
C ASP A 36 -0.51 -25.26 9.00
N ALA A 37 -1.49 -25.99 9.52
CA ALA A 37 -2.56 -26.62 8.76
C ALA A 37 -3.52 -25.62 8.08
N GLU A 38 -3.55 -24.36 8.50
CA GLU A 38 -4.36 -23.30 7.86
C GLU A 38 -3.60 -22.57 6.73
N ARG A 39 -2.28 -22.79 6.58
CA ARG A 39 -1.41 -22.06 5.63
C ARG A 39 -0.86 -22.93 4.51
N ILE A 40 -1.54 -24.02 4.18
CA ILE A 40 -1.18 -24.91 3.06
C ILE A 40 -1.23 -24.11 1.74
N THR A 41 -0.11 -24.12 1.02
CA THR A 41 0.07 -23.49 -0.30
C THR A 41 0.38 -24.59 -1.31
N LEU A 42 -0.47 -24.75 -2.33
CA LEU A 42 -0.31 -25.78 -3.36
C LEU A 42 0.46 -25.19 -4.54
N MET A 43 1.61 -25.78 -4.88
CA MET A 43 2.44 -25.37 -6.02
C MET A 43 2.55 -26.50 -7.04
N GLY A 44 2.45 -26.14 -8.33
CA GLY A 44 2.72 -27.05 -9.43
C GLY A 44 3.40 -26.36 -10.61
N HIS A 45 4.06 -27.17 -11.44
CA HIS A 45 4.66 -26.77 -12.72
C HIS A 45 4.05 -27.61 -13.87
N GLY A 46 3.77 -27.00 -15.02
CA GLY A 46 3.25 -27.70 -16.21
C GLY A 46 1.93 -28.42 -15.95
N THR A 47 1.90 -29.74 -16.17
CA THR A 47 0.75 -30.59 -15.81
C THR A 47 0.43 -30.55 -14.31
N GLY A 48 1.43 -30.37 -13.44
CA GLY A 48 1.21 -30.13 -12.01
C GLY A 48 0.53 -28.80 -11.72
N ALA A 49 0.81 -27.74 -12.50
CA ALA A 49 0.12 -26.45 -12.38
C ALA A 49 -1.34 -26.54 -12.83
N ALA A 50 -1.61 -27.30 -13.90
CA ALA A 50 -2.97 -27.60 -14.34
C ALA A 50 -3.76 -28.39 -13.27
N LEU A 51 -3.16 -29.41 -12.65
CA LEU A 51 -3.75 -30.13 -11.52
C LEU A 51 -3.97 -29.22 -10.31
N SER A 52 -3.03 -28.33 -10.00
CA SER A 52 -3.16 -27.35 -8.90
C SER A 52 -4.35 -26.41 -9.13
N ASN A 53 -4.57 -25.97 -10.37
CA ASN A 53 -5.73 -25.15 -10.75
C ASN A 53 -7.06 -25.91 -10.60
N ILE A 54 -7.09 -27.17 -11.07
CA ILE A 54 -8.27 -28.04 -10.93
C ILE A 54 -8.63 -28.24 -9.45
N ILE A 55 -7.63 -28.48 -8.59
CA ILE A 55 -7.83 -28.65 -7.14
C ILE A 55 -8.23 -27.32 -6.49
N ALA A 56 -7.71 -26.17 -6.93
CA ALA A 56 -8.13 -24.86 -6.42
C ALA A 56 -9.62 -24.59 -6.67
N VAL A 57 -10.12 -24.91 -7.87
CA VAL A 57 -11.55 -24.77 -8.23
C VAL A 57 -12.41 -25.82 -7.54
N SER A 58 -11.88 -27.04 -7.30
CA SER A 58 -12.68 -28.17 -6.82
C SER A 58 -13.40 -27.90 -5.49
N PRO A 59 -14.72 -28.15 -5.40
CA PRO A 59 -15.46 -27.97 -4.15
C PRO A 59 -14.97 -28.89 -3.03
N VAL A 60 -14.44 -30.07 -3.39
CA VAL A 60 -13.89 -31.07 -2.44
C VAL A 60 -12.66 -30.53 -1.71
N ALA A 61 -11.92 -29.59 -2.31
CA ALA A 61 -10.72 -28.99 -1.75
C ALA A 61 -10.92 -27.53 -1.28
N LYS A 62 -12.18 -27.08 -1.10
CA LYS A 62 -12.51 -25.69 -0.74
C LYS A 62 -11.72 -25.19 0.48
N ASP A 63 -11.70 -25.99 1.55
CA ASP A 63 -11.07 -25.61 2.82
C ASP A 63 -9.66 -26.18 3.02
N LEU A 64 -9.10 -26.90 2.04
CA LEU A 64 -7.82 -27.62 2.19
C LEU A 64 -6.57 -26.78 1.87
N LEU A 65 -6.72 -25.68 1.14
CA LEU A 65 -5.60 -24.90 0.64
C LEU A 65 -5.92 -23.40 0.61
N ARG A 66 -4.96 -22.58 1.04
CA ARG A 66 -5.10 -21.13 1.20
C ARG A 66 -4.57 -20.34 0.01
N ARG A 67 -3.56 -20.86 -0.69
CA ARG A 67 -2.90 -20.22 -1.82
C ARG A 67 -2.49 -21.23 -2.88
N VAL A 68 -2.35 -20.74 -4.11
CA VAL A 68 -1.99 -21.54 -5.28
C VAL A 68 -0.80 -20.90 -6.00
N VAL A 69 0.15 -21.73 -6.42
CA VAL A 69 1.26 -21.33 -7.30
C VAL A 69 1.20 -22.16 -8.58
N MET A 70 1.10 -21.49 -9.72
CA MET A 70 0.95 -22.10 -11.05
C MET A 70 2.10 -21.68 -11.96
N LEU A 71 3.09 -22.54 -12.15
CA LEU A 71 4.21 -22.30 -13.06
C LEU A 71 3.96 -22.99 -14.39
N SER A 72 4.07 -22.26 -15.50
CA SER A 72 4.16 -22.86 -16.85
C SER A 72 2.99 -23.81 -17.21
N GLY A 73 1.78 -23.55 -16.71
CA GLY A 73 0.62 -24.40 -16.97
C GLY A 73 -0.67 -23.95 -16.30
N SER A 74 -1.81 -24.29 -16.90
CA SER A 74 -3.15 -23.94 -16.38
C SER A 74 -4.19 -25.02 -16.67
N GLY A 75 -5.32 -24.99 -15.95
CA GLY A 75 -6.48 -25.85 -16.27
C GLY A 75 -7.17 -25.52 -17.61
N LEU A 76 -6.81 -24.39 -18.24
CA LEU A 76 -7.29 -23.99 -19.56
C LEU A 76 -6.36 -24.42 -20.71
N SER A 77 -5.18 -24.95 -20.41
CA SER A 77 -4.22 -25.39 -21.44
C SER A 77 -4.78 -26.56 -22.25
N PRO A 78 -4.57 -26.64 -23.58
CA PRO A 78 -5.18 -27.69 -24.43
C PRO A 78 -4.85 -29.13 -24.01
N TRP A 79 -3.70 -29.32 -23.36
CA TRP A 79 -3.19 -30.58 -22.84
C TRP A 79 -3.62 -30.90 -21.39
N ALA A 80 -4.37 -30.02 -20.71
CA ALA A 80 -4.75 -30.17 -19.31
C ALA A 80 -5.90 -31.18 -19.07
N LEU A 81 -6.84 -31.29 -20.01
CA LEU A 81 -8.07 -32.09 -19.87
C LEU A 81 -8.28 -33.04 -21.06
N GLN A 82 -8.73 -34.26 -20.76
CA GLN A 82 -9.16 -35.22 -21.77
C GLN A 82 -10.60 -34.94 -22.23
N ARG A 83 -10.75 -34.47 -23.47
CA ARG A 83 -12.05 -34.17 -24.10
C ARG A 83 -12.86 -35.42 -24.45
N GLU A 84 -12.20 -36.54 -24.79
CA GLU A 84 -12.83 -37.79 -25.22
C GLU A 84 -12.40 -39.00 -24.36
N PRO A 85 -12.75 -39.06 -23.06
CA PRO A 85 -12.33 -40.14 -22.17
C PRO A 85 -12.83 -41.52 -22.60
N LEU A 86 -13.95 -41.60 -23.33
CA LEU A 86 -14.48 -42.86 -23.88
C LEU A 86 -13.66 -43.40 -25.06
N ALA A 87 -13.02 -42.53 -25.85
CA ALA A 87 -12.10 -42.97 -26.91
C ALA A 87 -10.84 -43.61 -26.32
N VAL A 88 -10.34 -43.05 -25.22
CA VAL A 88 -9.26 -43.65 -24.41
C VAL A 88 -9.70 -44.98 -23.80
N LYS A 89 -10.88 -45.04 -23.16
CA LYS A 89 -11.49 -46.27 -22.61
C LYS A 89 -11.51 -47.40 -23.66
N ARG A 90 -11.94 -47.11 -24.88
CA ARG A 90 -11.98 -48.07 -26.00
C ARG A 90 -10.59 -48.58 -26.40
N LYS A 91 -9.60 -47.69 -26.60
CA LYS A 91 -8.22 -48.11 -26.93
C LYS A 91 -7.60 -49.02 -25.86
N VAL A 92 -7.84 -48.72 -24.57
CA VAL A 92 -7.38 -49.55 -23.46
C VAL A 92 -8.07 -50.92 -23.48
N ALA A 93 -9.38 -50.95 -23.69
CA ALA A 93 -10.18 -52.18 -23.78
C ALA A 93 -9.69 -53.12 -24.90
N GLU A 94 -9.44 -52.56 -26.08
CA GLU A 94 -8.92 -53.27 -27.26
C GLU A 94 -7.54 -53.90 -26.99
N GLN A 95 -6.59 -53.14 -26.43
CA GLN A 95 -5.22 -53.62 -26.17
C GLN A 95 -5.12 -54.60 -24.99
N THR A 96 -6.00 -54.48 -23.98
CA THR A 96 -6.02 -55.37 -22.81
C THR A 96 -6.88 -56.61 -23.00
N GLY A 97 -7.69 -56.69 -24.06
CA GLY A 97 -8.67 -57.76 -24.26
C GLY A 97 -9.80 -57.75 -23.22
N CYS A 98 -10.17 -56.58 -22.70
CA CYS A 98 -11.30 -56.39 -21.80
C CYS A 98 -12.51 -55.90 -22.59
N HIS A 99 -13.32 -56.84 -23.09
CA HIS A 99 -14.51 -56.55 -23.90
C HIS A 99 -15.74 -56.22 -23.03
N GLY A 100 -16.60 -55.32 -23.53
CA GLY A 100 -17.85 -54.86 -22.90
C GLY A 100 -18.45 -53.68 -23.67
N ASP A 101 -19.63 -53.22 -23.28
CA ASP A 101 -20.20 -51.96 -23.79
C ASP A 101 -19.38 -50.77 -23.25
N MET A 102 -18.78 -50.01 -24.16
CA MET A 102 -17.92 -48.88 -23.80
C MET A 102 -18.68 -47.74 -23.12
N VAL A 103 -20.00 -47.65 -23.30
CA VAL A 103 -20.87 -46.60 -22.76
C VAL A 103 -21.46 -46.98 -21.40
N GLU A 104 -21.94 -48.22 -21.26
CA GLU A 104 -22.69 -48.65 -20.06
C GLU A 104 -21.89 -49.56 -19.10
N ASP A 105 -20.97 -50.40 -19.59
CA ASP A 105 -20.26 -51.34 -18.70
C ASP A 105 -19.09 -50.69 -17.94
N ASP A 106 -18.84 -51.13 -16.70
CA ASP A 106 -17.59 -50.83 -15.98
C ASP A 106 -16.50 -51.85 -16.33
N LEU A 107 -15.40 -51.37 -16.93
CA LEU A 107 -14.25 -52.20 -17.27
C LEU A 107 -13.31 -52.47 -16.08
N ALA A 108 -13.50 -51.79 -14.94
CA ALA A 108 -12.58 -51.89 -13.81
C ALA A 108 -12.39 -53.32 -13.24
N PRO A 109 -13.41 -54.20 -13.16
CA PRO A 109 -13.22 -55.58 -12.70
C PRO A 109 -12.27 -56.37 -13.60
N CYS A 110 -12.41 -56.25 -14.93
CA CYS A 110 -11.52 -56.91 -15.89
C CYS A 110 -10.11 -56.34 -15.83
N LEU A 111 -9.96 -55.01 -15.81
CA LEU A 111 -8.66 -54.35 -15.78
C LEU A 111 -7.88 -54.67 -14.49
N ARG A 112 -8.55 -54.78 -13.33
CA ARG A 112 -7.92 -55.20 -12.05
C ARG A 112 -7.44 -56.65 -12.05
N ALA A 113 -7.94 -57.50 -12.94
CA ALA A 113 -7.51 -58.90 -13.10
C ALA A 113 -6.33 -59.07 -14.08
N LYS A 114 -5.94 -58.02 -14.80
CA LYS A 114 -4.78 -58.03 -15.72
C LYS A 114 -3.48 -57.77 -14.95
N PRO A 115 -2.35 -58.38 -15.34
CA PRO A 115 -1.07 -58.10 -14.71
C PRO A 115 -0.62 -56.66 -15.04
N LEU A 116 0.14 -56.05 -14.13
CA LEU A 116 0.58 -54.65 -14.26
C LEU A 116 1.41 -54.41 -15.53
N THR A 117 2.15 -55.41 -16.01
CA THR A 117 2.92 -55.36 -17.27
C THR A 117 2.04 -55.06 -18.47
N ASP A 118 0.86 -55.69 -18.55
CA ASP A 118 -0.05 -55.55 -19.69
C ASP A 118 -0.73 -54.18 -19.65
N LEU A 119 -1.05 -53.69 -18.44
CA LEU A 119 -1.62 -52.36 -18.24
C LEU A 119 -0.61 -51.23 -18.57
N LEU A 120 0.67 -51.42 -18.24
CA LEU A 120 1.74 -50.47 -18.58
C LEU A 120 2.18 -50.56 -20.05
N ALA A 121 1.92 -51.68 -20.73
CA ALA A 121 2.19 -51.84 -22.15
C ALA A 121 1.18 -51.08 -23.05
N VAL A 122 0.03 -50.66 -22.51
CA VAL A 122 -1.02 -49.97 -23.27
C VAL A 122 -0.54 -48.63 -23.80
N ARG A 123 -0.52 -48.48 -25.13
CA ARG A 123 -0.17 -47.23 -25.82
C ARG A 123 -1.42 -46.51 -26.31
N VAL A 124 -1.73 -45.40 -25.66
CA VAL A 124 -2.75 -44.45 -26.12
C VAL A 124 -2.03 -43.33 -26.86
N ASP A 125 -1.68 -43.58 -28.12
CA ASP A 125 -1.09 -42.53 -28.98
C ASP A 125 -2.10 -41.39 -29.14
N PRO A 126 -1.83 -40.18 -28.58
CA PRO A 126 -2.72 -39.04 -28.69
C PRO A 126 -2.34 -38.20 -29.93
N PRO A 127 -3.25 -37.38 -30.46
CA PRO A 127 -2.87 -36.34 -31.42
C PRO A 127 -1.83 -35.40 -30.77
N ARG A 128 -0.81 -34.97 -31.52
CA ARG A 128 0.22 -34.05 -31.01
C ARG A 128 -0.44 -32.83 -30.37
N PHE A 129 0.11 -32.39 -29.23
CA PHE A 129 -0.39 -31.29 -28.39
C PHE A 129 -1.68 -31.55 -27.59
N LEU A 130 -2.28 -32.74 -27.70
CA LEU A 130 -3.41 -33.18 -26.87
C LEU A 130 -2.98 -34.27 -25.88
N PRO A 131 -3.69 -34.45 -24.76
CA PRO A 131 -3.30 -35.43 -23.75
C PRO A 131 -3.76 -36.84 -24.10
N GLY A 132 -3.00 -37.83 -23.65
CA GLY A 132 -3.43 -39.23 -23.58
C GLY A 132 -4.28 -39.49 -22.33
N PHE A 133 -3.64 -39.92 -21.24
CA PHE A 133 -4.29 -40.04 -19.93
C PHE A 133 -4.22 -38.70 -19.17
N ALA A 134 -5.33 -37.96 -19.13
CA ALA A 134 -5.48 -36.71 -18.37
C ALA A 134 -6.82 -36.67 -17.62
N PRO A 135 -7.00 -35.75 -16.64
CA PRO A 135 -8.27 -35.54 -15.98
C PRO A 135 -9.41 -35.26 -16.96
N PHE A 136 -10.64 -35.62 -16.58
CA PHE A 136 -11.85 -35.33 -17.34
C PHE A 136 -12.95 -34.78 -16.41
N VAL A 137 -13.99 -34.17 -16.96
CA VAL A 137 -15.13 -33.66 -16.16
C VAL A 137 -15.96 -34.84 -15.64
N ASP A 138 -16.00 -35.03 -14.32
CA ASP A 138 -16.64 -36.15 -13.63
C ASP A 138 -17.90 -35.78 -12.83
N GLY A 139 -18.15 -34.48 -12.63
CA GLY A 139 -19.28 -33.97 -11.84
C GLY A 139 -19.07 -34.02 -10.32
N THR A 140 -17.89 -34.43 -9.84
CA THR A 140 -17.61 -34.58 -8.40
C THR A 140 -16.36 -33.80 -7.97
N VAL A 141 -15.22 -34.03 -8.63
CA VAL A 141 -14.00 -33.24 -8.44
C VAL A 141 -14.02 -32.03 -9.37
N LEU A 142 -14.52 -32.22 -10.60
CA LEU A 142 -14.78 -31.18 -11.59
C LEU A 142 -16.28 -31.11 -11.88
N THR A 143 -16.97 -30.22 -11.19
CA THR A 143 -18.38 -29.87 -11.43
C THR A 143 -18.50 -28.99 -12.66
N SER A 144 -19.47 -29.28 -13.55
CA SER A 144 -19.79 -28.41 -14.68
C SER A 144 -21.24 -27.94 -14.58
N ASP A 145 -21.42 -26.77 -13.96
CA ASP A 145 -22.71 -26.08 -13.89
C ASP A 145 -23.10 -25.39 -15.22
N SER A 146 -22.29 -25.57 -16.28
CA SER A 146 -22.48 -24.96 -17.60
C SER A 146 -22.50 -25.94 -18.78
N ALA A 147 -22.53 -27.27 -18.57
CA ALA A 147 -22.40 -28.29 -19.63
C ALA A 147 -23.57 -28.39 -20.64
N GLY A 148 -24.40 -27.34 -20.77
CA GLY A 148 -25.42 -27.20 -21.82
C GLY A 148 -24.96 -26.48 -23.08
N ARG A 149 -23.76 -25.86 -23.10
CA ARG A 149 -23.17 -25.22 -24.29
C ARG A 149 -21.75 -25.72 -24.48
N GLY A 150 -21.46 -26.23 -25.68
CA GLY A 150 -20.17 -26.85 -25.99
C GLY A 150 -19.00 -25.87 -25.95
N PHE A 151 -17.79 -26.42 -25.77
CA PHE A 151 -16.49 -25.72 -25.80
C PHE A 151 -16.11 -25.14 -27.19
N ALA A 152 -17.08 -24.63 -27.96
CA ALA A 152 -16.92 -24.21 -29.35
C ALA A 152 -16.64 -22.70 -29.51
N ASP A 153 -17.15 -21.85 -28.61
CA ASP A 153 -17.04 -20.40 -28.76
C ASP A 153 -15.67 -19.87 -28.30
N THR A 154 -14.76 -19.76 -29.27
CA THR A 154 -13.43 -19.17 -29.11
C THR A 154 -13.41 -17.69 -29.53
N SER A 155 -14.56 -17.00 -29.45
CA SER A 155 -14.70 -15.60 -29.85
C SER A 155 -14.19 -14.65 -28.76
N LEU A 156 -13.16 -13.88 -29.13
CA LEU A 156 -12.57 -12.82 -28.33
C LEU A 156 -13.60 -11.79 -27.84
N LEU A 157 -13.67 -11.58 -26.52
CA LEU A 157 -14.18 -10.36 -25.90
C LEU A 157 -13.05 -9.60 -25.19
N LEU A 158 -12.02 -9.26 -25.96
CA LEU A 158 -11.06 -8.22 -25.60
C LEU A 158 -11.54 -6.88 -26.19
N GLY A 159 -12.40 -6.17 -25.45
CA GLY A 159 -12.70 -4.76 -25.70
C GLY A 159 -14.14 -4.42 -26.11
N ALA A 160 -15.06 -4.46 -25.15
CA ALA A 160 -16.20 -3.53 -25.03
C ALA A 160 -16.75 -3.62 -23.59
N GLY A 161 -17.30 -2.53 -23.05
CA GLY A 161 -17.63 -2.44 -21.62
C GLY A 161 -18.62 -3.50 -21.14
N VAL A 162 -18.23 -4.28 -20.12
CA VAL A 162 -19.13 -5.25 -19.45
C VAL A 162 -20.05 -4.51 -18.49
N GLN A 163 -21.24 -4.21 -18.96
CA GLN A 163 -22.32 -3.66 -18.13
C GLN A 163 -22.97 -4.78 -17.30
N GLN A 164 -22.42 -5.00 -16.10
CA GLN A 164 -23.09 -5.50 -14.89
C GLN A 164 -24.31 -6.45 -15.06
N GLN A 165 -24.12 -7.61 -15.69
CA GLN A 165 -25.02 -8.77 -15.62
C GLN A 165 -24.25 -10.08 -15.90
N GLY A 166 -24.12 -10.95 -14.89
CA GLY A 166 -23.67 -12.35 -14.96
C GLY A 166 -22.57 -12.73 -15.98
N ALA A 167 -21.30 -12.64 -15.60
CA ALA A 167 -20.17 -13.00 -16.46
C ALA A 167 -19.97 -14.53 -16.64
N THR A 168 -20.79 -15.18 -17.48
CA THR A 168 -20.67 -16.61 -17.83
C THR A 168 -19.81 -16.86 -19.08
N GLY A 169 -18.53 -16.48 -19.01
CA GLY A 169 -17.56 -16.66 -20.09
C GLY A 169 -16.83 -18.01 -20.07
N VAL A 170 -16.49 -18.55 -21.25
CA VAL A 170 -15.74 -19.83 -21.36
C VAL A 170 -14.39 -19.72 -20.65
N GLY A 171 -14.20 -20.55 -19.62
CA GLY A 171 -13.00 -20.62 -18.80
C GLY A 171 -13.08 -19.89 -17.46
N PHE A 172 -14.20 -19.24 -17.14
CA PHE A 172 -14.48 -18.64 -15.82
C PHE A 172 -14.48 -19.69 -14.70
N GLU A 173 -15.03 -20.87 -14.97
CA GLU A 173 -15.01 -22.04 -14.07
C GLU A 173 -13.58 -22.34 -13.56
N MET A 174 -12.58 -22.21 -14.43
CA MET A 174 -11.17 -22.48 -14.10
C MET A 174 -10.45 -21.35 -13.35
N ALA A 175 -11.17 -20.30 -12.96
CA ALA A 175 -10.67 -19.16 -12.19
C ALA A 175 -11.53 -18.85 -10.94
N ASP A 176 -12.58 -19.65 -10.68
CA ASP A 176 -13.53 -19.44 -9.57
C ASP A 176 -12.97 -19.89 -8.22
N PHE A 177 -11.99 -19.13 -7.71
CA PHE A 177 -11.40 -19.32 -6.38
C PHE A 177 -10.91 -18.01 -5.70
N PRO A 178 -11.62 -16.86 -5.81
CA PRO A 178 -11.11 -15.54 -5.38
C PRO A 178 -10.77 -15.43 -3.88
N ASP A 179 -11.25 -16.34 -3.03
CA ASP A 179 -10.91 -16.43 -1.60
C ASP A 179 -9.43 -16.78 -1.34
N ARG A 180 -8.70 -17.22 -2.36
CA ARG A 180 -7.33 -17.74 -2.30
C ARG A 180 -6.37 -16.81 -3.04
N ASP A 181 -5.16 -16.63 -2.51
CA ASP A 181 -4.13 -15.86 -3.24
C ASP A 181 -3.54 -16.75 -4.36
N LEU A 182 -3.37 -16.19 -5.56
CA LEU A 182 -2.78 -16.84 -6.74
C LEU A 182 -1.43 -16.19 -7.09
N LEU A 183 -0.40 -16.99 -7.28
CA LEU A 183 0.83 -16.59 -7.97
C LEU A 183 0.97 -17.45 -9.23
N PHE A 184 1.21 -16.83 -10.39
CA PHE A 184 1.48 -17.56 -11.61
C PHE A 184 2.77 -17.12 -12.30
N GLY A 185 3.49 -18.10 -12.84
CA GLY A 185 4.82 -17.94 -13.44
C GLY A 185 4.83 -18.41 -14.89
N LEU A 186 5.61 -17.73 -15.74
CA LEU A 186 5.90 -18.12 -17.11
C LEU A 186 7.39 -17.97 -17.38
N THR A 187 7.96 -18.87 -18.18
CA THR A 187 9.24 -18.69 -18.84
C THR A 187 9.07 -18.00 -20.19
N THR A 188 10.15 -17.52 -20.80
CA THR A 188 10.09 -16.87 -22.12
C THR A 188 9.78 -17.85 -23.26
N ILE A 189 10.08 -19.15 -23.11
CA ILE A 189 9.84 -20.18 -24.14
C ILE A 189 9.31 -21.46 -23.47
N GLU A 190 8.00 -21.58 -23.42
CA GLU A 190 7.27 -22.70 -22.80
C GLU A 190 7.34 -23.98 -23.64
N SER A 191 7.22 -23.86 -24.97
CA SER A 191 7.20 -24.99 -25.90
C SER A 191 8.60 -25.49 -26.29
N TYR A 192 9.64 -25.23 -25.51
CA TYR A 192 11.02 -25.66 -25.81
C TYR A 192 11.11 -27.18 -26.04
N LEU A 193 10.40 -27.97 -25.23
CA LEU A 193 10.37 -29.43 -25.28
C LEU A 193 9.50 -30.02 -26.42
N ASP A 194 8.72 -29.19 -27.15
CA ASP A 194 7.90 -29.65 -28.28
C ASP A 194 8.73 -29.91 -29.56
N LEU A 195 10.00 -29.48 -29.59
CA LEU A 195 10.92 -29.64 -30.71
C LEU A 195 12.03 -30.65 -30.44
N SER A 196 12.58 -31.24 -31.49
CA SER A 196 13.74 -32.14 -31.34
C SER A 196 15.02 -31.35 -31.11
N ALA A 197 16.02 -31.94 -30.43
CA ALA A 197 17.31 -31.30 -30.19
C ALA A 197 17.97 -30.77 -31.48
N GLN A 198 17.83 -31.50 -32.60
CA GLN A 198 18.34 -31.08 -33.90
C GLN A 198 17.62 -29.84 -34.46
N ASP A 199 16.30 -29.72 -34.22
CA ASP A 199 15.51 -28.53 -34.60
C ASP A 199 15.86 -27.32 -33.74
N LEU A 200 16.17 -27.58 -32.47
CA LEU A 200 16.61 -26.56 -31.52
C LEU A 200 18.02 -26.05 -31.84
N GLU A 201 18.93 -26.90 -32.30
CA GLU A 201 20.30 -26.51 -32.65
C GLU A 201 20.40 -25.81 -34.02
N PHE A 202 19.80 -26.37 -35.08
CA PHE A 202 19.99 -25.91 -36.46
C PHE A 202 18.81 -25.12 -37.04
N GLY A 203 17.68 -25.06 -36.33
CA GLY A 203 16.44 -24.46 -36.83
C GLY A 203 15.79 -25.29 -37.95
N PHE A 204 14.79 -24.72 -38.63
CA PHE A 204 14.13 -25.39 -39.76
C PHE A 204 13.45 -24.46 -40.76
N ASN A 205 13.23 -24.98 -41.96
CA ASN A 205 12.59 -24.24 -43.06
C ASN A 205 11.08 -24.01 -42.82
N GLU A 206 10.54 -22.98 -43.46
CA GLU A 206 9.10 -22.63 -43.41
C GLU A 206 8.16 -23.79 -43.74
N SER A 207 8.55 -24.71 -44.63
CA SER A 207 7.75 -25.89 -44.96
C SER A 207 7.56 -26.85 -43.77
N ARG A 208 8.48 -26.83 -42.79
CA ARG A 208 8.35 -27.56 -41.53
C ARG A 208 7.50 -26.79 -40.52
N ARG A 209 7.69 -25.46 -40.38
CA ARG A 209 6.77 -24.58 -39.60
C ARG A 209 5.34 -24.80 -40.04
N ASP A 210 5.05 -24.66 -41.33
CA ASP A 210 3.68 -24.75 -41.86
C ASP A 210 3.05 -26.13 -41.63
N ARG A 211 3.84 -27.22 -41.57
CA ARG A 211 3.35 -28.55 -41.14
C ARG A 211 3.02 -28.58 -39.65
N ILE A 212 3.91 -28.08 -38.80
CA ILE A 212 3.72 -28.03 -37.34
C ILE A 212 2.47 -27.21 -37.00
N LEU A 213 2.35 -26.01 -37.57
CA LEU A 213 1.21 -25.11 -37.36
C LEU A 213 -0.11 -25.70 -37.89
N ARG A 214 -0.13 -26.37 -39.05
CA ARG A 214 -1.33 -27.09 -39.51
C ARG A 214 -1.73 -28.23 -38.59
N THR A 215 -0.76 -28.97 -38.04
CA THR A 215 -1.03 -30.03 -37.05
C THR A 215 -1.58 -29.43 -35.76
N TYR A 216 -1.00 -28.34 -35.27
CA TYR A 216 -1.50 -27.60 -34.11
C TYR A 216 -2.94 -27.12 -34.32
N VAL A 217 -3.19 -26.36 -35.40
CA VAL A 217 -4.52 -25.78 -35.67
C VAL A 217 -5.59 -26.87 -35.83
N ARG A 218 -5.29 -27.96 -36.55
CA ARG A 218 -6.20 -29.10 -36.74
C ARG A 218 -6.56 -29.81 -35.43
N ASN A 219 -5.65 -29.85 -34.45
CA ASN A 219 -5.86 -30.58 -33.20
C ASN A 219 -6.47 -29.69 -32.11
N ALA A 220 -6.12 -28.40 -32.07
CA ALA A 220 -6.59 -27.45 -31.07
C ALA A 220 -8.00 -26.90 -31.37
N TYR A 221 -8.28 -26.60 -32.64
CA TYR A 221 -9.52 -25.94 -33.09
C TYR A 221 -10.39 -26.86 -33.95
N VAL A 222 -11.69 -26.53 -34.05
CA VAL A 222 -12.70 -27.32 -34.80
C VAL A 222 -13.17 -26.59 -36.07
N TYR A 223 -13.27 -25.26 -36.02
CA TYR A 223 -13.83 -24.42 -37.09
C TYR A 223 -12.77 -23.42 -37.61
N HIS A 224 -12.99 -22.86 -38.81
CA HIS A 224 -12.15 -21.81 -39.43
C HIS A 224 -10.64 -22.14 -39.48
N LEU A 225 -10.30 -23.41 -39.71
CA LEU A 225 -8.92 -23.91 -39.63
C LEU A 225 -7.97 -23.21 -40.63
N ASN A 226 -8.47 -22.82 -41.81
CA ASN A 226 -7.64 -22.19 -42.85
C ASN A 226 -7.37 -20.72 -42.51
N GLU A 227 -8.38 -20.03 -42.01
CA GLU A 227 -8.33 -18.64 -41.58
C GLU A 227 -7.41 -18.50 -40.36
N ILE A 228 -7.63 -19.32 -39.32
CA ILE A 228 -6.78 -19.36 -38.11
C ILE A 228 -5.32 -19.66 -38.48
N PHE A 229 -5.05 -20.67 -39.32
CA PHE A 229 -3.70 -20.97 -39.78
C PHE A 229 -3.06 -19.78 -40.51
N SER A 230 -3.82 -19.08 -41.35
CA SER A 230 -3.33 -17.91 -42.10
C SER A 230 -3.04 -16.73 -41.19
N THR A 231 -3.91 -16.46 -40.20
CA THR A 231 -3.71 -15.40 -39.20
C THR A 231 -2.50 -15.69 -38.30
N LEU A 232 -2.36 -16.92 -37.77
CA LEU A 232 -1.21 -17.30 -36.95
C LEU A 232 0.10 -17.19 -37.74
N LYS A 233 0.11 -17.61 -39.02
CA LYS A 233 1.27 -17.43 -39.89
C LYS A 233 1.58 -15.95 -40.13
N ASN A 234 0.56 -15.09 -40.25
CA ASN A 234 0.75 -13.66 -40.48
C ASN A 234 1.29 -12.92 -39.25
N GLU A 235 0.75 -13.22 -38.06
CA GLU A 235 1.10 -12.54 -36.80
C GLU A 235 2.54 -12.85 -36.37
N TYR A 236 2.93 -14.12 -36.44
CA TYR A 236 4.26 -14.60 -36.02
C TYR A 236 5.24 -14.73 -37.20
N THR A 237 5.12 -13.88 -38.22
CA THR A 237 6.16 -13.71 -39.25
C THR A 237 6.76 -12.31 -39.13
N ASP A 238 8.07 -12.22 -38.94
CA ASP A 238 8.81 -10.96 -38.97
C ASP A 238 8.83 -10.40 -40.41
N TRP A 239 7.92 -9.47 -40.71
CA TRP A 239 7.80 -8.84 -42.02
C TRP A 239 8.88 -7.79 -42.31
N GLU A 240 9.69 -7.38 -41.31
CA GLU A 240 10.81 -6.46 -41.54
C GLU A 240 11.99 -7.17 -42.24
N ARG A 241 12.06 -8.51 -42.14
CA ARG A 241 13.12 -9.34 -42.72
C ARG A 241 12.58 -10.28 -43.80
N PRO A 242 12.76 -9.95 -45.10
CA PRO A 242 12.23 -10.78 -46.19
C PRO A 242 12.96 -12.12 -46.38
N VAL A 243 14.17 -12.27 -45.82
CA VAL A 243 14.92 -13.54 -45.80
C VAL A 243 14.85 -14.11 -44.39
N GLN A 244 14.03 -15.13 -44.22
CA GLN A 244 13.85 -15.82 -42.94
C GLN A 244 14.95 -16.86 -42.71
N ASN A 245 15.77 -16.63 -41.67
CA ASN A 245 16.77 -17.60 -41.21
C ASN A 245 16.04 -18.81 -40.56
N PRO A 246 16.45 -20.08 -40.80
CA PRO A 246 15.92 -21.25 -40.10
C PRO A 246 15.81 -21.12 -38.56
N LEU A 247 16.69 -20.35 -37.92
CA LEU A 247 16.62 -20.04 -36.48
C LEU A 247 15.47 -19.08 -36.14
N ASN A 248 15.24 -18.04 -36.94
CA ASN A 248 14.09 -17.14 -36.77
C ASN A 248 12.77 -17.90 -36.96
N VAL A 249 12.72 -18.79 -37.96
CA VAL A 249 11.54 -19.65 -38.22
C VAL A 249 11.29 -20.60 -37.04
N ARG A 250 12.35 -21.17 -36.44
CA ARG A 250 12.27 -21.96 -35.20
C ARG A 250 11.68 -21.13 -34.06
N ASP A 251 12.24 -19.95 -33.80
CA ASP A 251 11.85 -19.11 -32.65
C ASP A 251 10.41 -18.60 -32.77
N ALA A 252 10.02 -18.11 -33.95
CA ALA A 252 8.64 -17.75 -34.23
C ALA A 252 7.67 -18.94 -34.08
N THR A 253 8.09 -20.16 -34.46
CA THR A 253 7.27 -21.36 -34.24
C THR A 253 7.15 -21.70 -32.75
N LEU A 254 8.22 -21.56 -31.98
CA LEU A 254 8.24 -21.76 -30.54
C LEU A 254 7.32 -20.77 -29.82
N GLU A 255 7.27 -19.52 -30.28
CA GLU A 255 6.37 -18.49 -29.75
C GLU A 255 4.90 -18.82 -30.01
N VAL A 256 4.51 -19.15 -31.26
CA VAL A 256 3.12 -19.55 -31.57
C VAL A 256 2.64 -20.70 -30.67
N LEU A 257 3.51 -21.70 -30.45
CA LEU A 257 3.18 -22.86 -29.63
C LEU A 257 3.15 -22.51 -28.14
N SER A 258 4.12 -21.74 -27.64
CA SER A 258 4.16 -21.29 -26.24
C SER A 258 2.93 -20.46 -25.88
N ASP A 259 2.55 -19.54 -26.77
CA ASP A 259 1.40 -18.68 -26.63
C ASP A 259 0.09 -19.46 -26.65
N GLY A 260 -0.07 -20.36 -27.62
CA GLY A 260 -1.27 -21.18 -27.78
C GLY A 260 -1.45 -22.23 -26.68
N HIS A 261 -0.38 -22.87 -26.21
CA HIS A 261 -0.45 -23.97 -25.25
C HIS A 261 -0.52 -23.50 -23.79
N THR A 262 0.25 -22.46 -23.44
CA THR A 262 0.57 -22.20 -22.02
C THR A 262 0.38 -20.74 -21.64
N VAL A 263 0.99 -19.78 -22.35
CA VAL A 263 1.00 -18.35 -21.97
C VAL A 263 -0.42 -17.77 -22.00
N ALA A 264 -1.13 -17.85 -23.13
CA ALA A 264 -2.47 -17.26 -23.23
C ALA A 264 -3.50 -17.96 -22.32
N PRO A 265 -3.54 -19.30 -22.18
CA PRO A 265 -4.37 -19.97 -21.19
C PRO A 265 -4.08 -19.56 -19.74
N LEU A 266 -2.80 -19.45 -19.35
CA LEU A 266 -2.41 -19.10 -17.98
C LEU A 266 -2.69 -17.63 -17.64
N ILE A 267 -2.34 -16.70 -18.54
CA ILE A 267 -2.69 -15.28 -18.40
C ILE A 267 -4.23 -15.11 -18.33
N LYS A 268 -4.99 -15.88 -19.11
CA LYS A 268 -6.45 -15.86 -19.05
C LYS A 268 -6.99 -16.28 -17.68
N VAL A 269 -6.44 -17.33 -17.04
CA VAL A 269 -6.82 -17.70 -15.66
C VAL A 269 -6.48 -16.56 -14.69
N GLY A 270 -5.26 -16.03 -14.72
CA GLY A 270 -4.84 -14.93 -13.84
C GLY A 270 -5.68 -13.66 -14.01
N TYR A 271 -6.05 -13.32 -15.24
CA TYR A 271 -6.94 -12.20 -15.55
C TYR A 271 -8.35 -12.40 -15.00
N LEU A 272 -8.96 -13.57 -15.25
CA LEU A 272 -10.31 -13.89 -14.75
C LEU A 272 -10.36 -13.96 -13.22
N HIS A 273 -9.33 -14.52 -12.58
CA HIS A 273 -9.20 -14.54 -11.12
C HIS A 273 -9.12 -13.11 -10.53
N THR A 274 -8.44 -12.20 -11.22
CA THR A 274 -8.36 -10.79 -10.82
C THR A 274 -9.69 -10.05 -11.02
N LEU A 275 -10.42 -10.32 -12.10
CA LEU A 275 -11.77 -9.78 -12.32
C LEU A 275 -12.78 -10.24 -11.26
N LEU A 276 -12.58 -11.44 -10.69
CA LEU A 276 -13.35 -11.98 -9.56
C LEU A 276 -12.99 -11.34 -8.21
N GLY A 277 -12.05 -10.40 -8.16
CA GLY A 277 -11.56 -9.77 -6.92
C GLY A 277 -10.51 -10.60 -6.17
N GLY A 278 -10.05 -11.71 -6.76
CA GLY A 278 -8.96 -12.52 -6.24
C GLY A 278 -7.62 -11.79 -6.31
N ARG A 279 -6.72 -12.09 -5.36
CA ARG A 279 -5.37 -11.50 -5.33
C ARG A 279 -4.43 -12.30 -6.20
N THR A 280 -3.93 -11.67 -7.25
CA THR A 280 -3.10 -12.34 -8.27
C THR A 280 -1.72 -11.69 -8.34
N TYR A 281 -0.68 -12.51 -8.47
CA TYR A 281 0.70 -12.10 -8.70
C TYR A 281 1.21 -12.77 -9.97
N PHE A 282 1.84 -12.00 -10.86
CA PHE A 282 2.48 -12.51 -12.08
C PHE A 282 4.00 -12.49 -11.96
N MET A 283 4.67 -13.49 -12.52
CA MET A 283 6.11 -13.61 -12.60
C MET A 283 6.52 -14.07 -14.01
N HIS A 284 7.45 -13.35 -14.64
CA HIS A 284 8.10 -13.79 -15.86
C HIS A 284 9.57 -14.15 -15.55
N PHE A 285 9.94 -15.40 -15.80
CA PHE A 285 11.28 -15.93 -15.59
C PHE A 285 12.07 -15.87 -16.89
N HIS A 286 12.92 -14.83 -16.99
CA HIS A 286 13.82 -14.60 -18.12
C HIS A 286 15.26 -14.84 -17.70
N HIS A 287 15.66 -16.11 -17.60
CA HIS A 287 17.04 -16.49 -17.24
C HIS A 287 17.45 -17.82 -17.90
N HIS A 288 18.52 -17.79 -18.69
CA HIS A 288 19.05 -18.87 -19.54
C HIS A 288 18.14 -19.45 -20.65
N VAL A 289 18.81 -20.02 -21.66
CA VAL A 289 18.29 -20.29 -23.03
C VAL A 289 17.35 -21.52 -23.15
N ARG A 290 17.04 -22.22 -22.05
CA ARG A 290 16.40 -23.57 -22.09
C ARG A 290 14.98 -23.68 -21.53
N GLY A 291 14.38 -22.60 -21.03
CA GLY A 291 12.98 -22.64 -20.56
C GLY A 291 12.73 -23.52 -19.34
N GLU A 292 13.72 -23.68 -18.45
CA GLU A 292 13.61 -24.48 -17.22
C GLU A 292 13.70 -23.60 -15.97
N ASP A 293 12.57 -23.29 -15.34
CA ASP A 293 12.49 -22.56 -14.06
C ASP A 293 12.59 -23.50 -12.83
N VAL A 294 12.10 -24.74 -12.96
CA VAL A 294 12.07 -25.77 -11.90
C VAL A 294 13.39 -25.92 -11.14
N PRO A 295 14.58 -25.97 -11.78
CA PRO A 295 15.85 -26.08 -11.06
C PRO A 295 16.11 -24.91 -10.10
N TYR A 296 15.72 -23.70 -10.50
CA TYR A 296 15.90 -22.47 -9.71
C TYR A 296 14.90 -22.41 -8.55
N VAL A 297 13.67 -22.87 -8.78
CA VAL A 297 12.63 -22.98 -7.74
C VAL A 297 13.02 -24.01 -6.66
N LEU A 298 13.62 -25.13 -7.06
CA LEU A 298 14.04 -26.22 -6.16
C LEU A 298 15.40 -25.98 -5.49
N GLY A 299 16.12 -24.90 -5.81
CA GLY A 299 17.39 -24.58 -5.17
C GLY A 299 18.60 -25.36 -5.70
N LEU A 300 18.50 -26.03 -6.86
CA LEU A 300 19.61 -26.81 -7.42
C LEU A 300 20.90 -25.99 -7.66
N PRO A 301 20.82 -24.70 -8.10
CA PRO A 301 22.00 -23.83 -8.17
C PRO A 301 22.71 -23.57 -6.83
N LEU A 302 22.01 -23.69 -5.70
CA LEU A 302 22.58 -23.46 -4.36
C LEU A 302 23.43 -24.64 -3.86
N VAL A 303 23.20 -25.84 -4.40
CA VAL A 303 23.86 -27.10 -3.99
C VAL A 303 24.84 -27.64 -5.03
N GLY A 304 25.03 -26.94 -6.15
CA GLY A 304 25.92 -27.38 -7.24
C GLY A 304 25.32 -28.47 -8.15
N GLY A 305 23.98 -28.58 -8.20
CA GLY A 305 23.27 -29.57 -9.01
C GLY A 305 23.04 -30.93 -8.35
N GLN A 306 22.46 -31.85 -9.12
CA GLN A 306 22.03 -33.20 -8.70
C GLN A 306 22.21 -34.17 -9.88
N PRO A 307 22.24 -35.50 -9.67
CA PRO A 307 22.42 -36.48 -10.76
C PRO A 307 21.35 -36.38 -11.88
N PHE A 308 20.14 -35.94 -11.54
CA PHE A 308 19.04 -35.72 -12.49
C PHE A 308 19.13 -34.38 -13.25
N PHE A 309 19.90 -33.42 -12.74
CA PHE A 309 20.17 -32.12 -13.37
C PHE A 309 21.68 -31.83 -13.34
N PRO A 310 22.48 -32.53 -14.16
CA PRO A 310 23.94 -32.42 -14.17
C PRO A 310 24.39 -31.16 -14.92
N HIS A 311 24.11 -29.99 -14.33
CA HIS A 311 24.46 -28.69 -14.88
C HIS A 311 25.46 -27.95 -13.96
N ASN A 312 26.47 -27.33 -14.58
CA ASN A 312 27.39 -26.44 -13.86
C ASN A 312 26.71 -25.08 -13.67
N TYR A 313 26.15 -24.85 -12.49
CA TYR A 313 25.54 -23.58 -12.11
C TYR A 313 26.58 -22.53 -11.72
N THR A 314 26.33 -21.28 -12.11
CA THR A 314 27.15 -20.11 -11.78
C THR A 314 26.73 -19.48 -10.43
N HIS A 315 27.56 -18.56 -9.91
CA HIS A 315 27.18 -17.73 -8.77
C HIS A 315 25.98 -16.79 -9.05
N GLN A 316 25.73 -16.45 -10.31
CA GLN A 316 24.54 -15.70 -10.72
C GLN A 316 23.29 -16.60 -10.60
N ASP A 317 23.35 -17.84 -11.08
CA ASP A 317 22.25 -18.81 -10.95
C ASP A 317 21.87 -19.09 -9.50
N ALA A 318 22.88 -19.23 -8.62
CA ALA A 318 22.68 -19.34 -7.17
C ALA A 318 21.98 -18.11 -6.58
N SER A 319 22.24 -16.92 -7.11
CA SER A 319 21.62 -15.67 -6.65
C SER A 319 20.18 -15.52 -7.14
N VAL A 320 19.91 -15.85 -8.42
CA VAL A 320 18.56 -15.91 -9.00
C VAL A 320 17.70 -16.94 -8.29
N SER A 321 18.22 -18.15 -8.05
CA SER A 321 17.52 -19.21 -7.31
C SER A 321 17.20 -18.80 -5.87
N ARG A 322 18.15 -18.15 -5.16
CA ARG A 322 17.90 -17.60 -3.81
C ARG A 322 16.76 -16.58 -3.81
N LEU A 323 16.73 -15.69 -4.79
CA LEU A 323 15.69 -14.67 -4.92
C LEU A 323 14.32 -15.28 -5.21
N LEU A 324 14.26 -16.25 -6.13
CA LEU A 324 13.03 -16.96 -6.51
C LEU A 324 12.44 -17.75 -5.34
N ILE A 325 13.28 -18.51 -4.61
CA ILE A 325 12.88 -19.19 -3.37
C ILE A 325 12.40 -18.19 -2.32
N HIS A 326 13.05 -17.02 -2.19
CA HIS A 326 12.63 -15.99 -1.25
C HIS A 326 11.24 -15.44 -1.58
N TYR A 327 10.93 -15.17 -2.85
CA TYR A 327 9.59 -14.74 -3.27
C TYR A 327 8.52 -15.80 -3.02
N LEU A 328 8.77 -17.06 -3.39
CA LEU A 328 7.83 -18.16 -3.17
C LEU A 328 7.60 -18.44 -1.67
N ALA A 329 8.67 -18.43 -0.87
CA ALA A 329 8.58 -18.57 0.59
C ALA A 329 7.82 -17.40 1.23
N ASN A 330 8.03 -16.17 0.75
CA ASN A 330 7.29 -15.00 1.24
C ASN A 330 5.81 -15.06 0.84
N PHE A 331 5.48 -15.54 -0.36
CA PHE A 331 4.09 -15.76 -0.79
C PHE A 331 3.40 -16.79 0.11
N ALA A 332 4.03 -17.94 0.36
CA ALA A 332 3.51 -18.96 1.29
C ALA A 332 3.40 -18.44 2.75
N ARG A 333 4.35 -17.61 3.20
CA ARG A 333 4.38 -17.08 4.58
C ARG A 333 3.46 -15.88 4.83
N LYS A 334 3.15 -15.05 3.82
CA LYS A 334 2.60 -13.69 3.99
C LYS A 334 1.30 -13.65 4.81
N GLY A 335 1.48 -13.39 6.10
CA GLY A 335 0.43 -13.37 7.12
C GLY A 335 1.03 -12.93 8.45
N SER A 336 1.60 -11.72 8.51
CA SER A 336 1.96 -11.09 9.77
C SER A 336 0.72 -10.47 10.41
N TRP A 337 0.55 -10.70 11.70
CA TRP A 337 -0.66 -10.28 12.44
C TRP A 337 -0.82 -8.74 12.48
N TRP A 338 0.29 -8.00 12.45
CA TRP A 338 0.27 -6.53 12.38
C TRP A 338 -0.15 -5.99 11.01
N PHE A 339 0.25 -6.64 9.91
CA PHE A 339 -0.21 -6.28 8.56
C PHE A 339 -1.69 -6.65 8.37
N ILE A 340 -2.17 -7.72 9.04
CA ILE A 340 -3.60 -8.03 9.13
C ILE A 340 -4.35 -6.91 9.85
N PHE A 341 -3.86 -6.41 10.99
CA PHE A 341 -4.49 -5.27 11.69
C PHE A 341 -4.55 -4.01 10.80
N CYS A 342 -3.43 -3.64 10.17
CA CYS A 342 -3.35 -2.42 9.36
C CYS A 342 -4.15 -2.50 8.04
N LYS A 343 -4.16 -3.65 7.35
CA LYS A 343 -4.86 -3.80 6.05
C LYS A 343 -6.35 -4.18 6.20
N ARG A 344 -6.77 -4.80 7.30
CA ARG A 344 -8.19 -5.12 7.57
C ARG A 344 -9.05 -3.88 7.85
N CYS A 345 -8.43 -2.78 8.25
CA CYS A 345 -9.04 -1.44 8.30
C CYS A 345 -9.19 -0.78 6.90
N ARG A 346 -8.67 -1.38 5.83
CA ARG A 346 -8.56 -0.78 4.49
C ARG A 346 -9.02 -1.69 3.33
N GLN A 347 -9.74 -2.78 3.62
CA GLN A 347 -10.40 -3.59 2.59
C GLN A 347 -11.79 -3.03 2.29
N GLU A 348 -12.18 -2.99 1.01
CA GLU A 348 -13.60 -2.89 0.65
C GLU A 348 -14.34 -4.13 1.16
N GLU A 349 -15.49 -3.90 1.80
CA GLU A 349 -16.21 -4.91 2.57
C GLU A 349 -17.11 -5.77 1.66
N SER A 350 -16.53 -6.69 0.88
CA SER A 350 -17.29 -7.65 0.08
C SER A 350 -17.86 -8.79 0.94
N GLY A 351 -19.19 -8.90 0.98
CA GLY A 351 -19.92 -10.01 1.59
C GLY A 351 -21.25 -9.58 2.22
N PRO A 352 -22.32 -10.38 2.10
CA PRO A 352 -23.63 -10.05 2.68
C PRO A 352 -23.54 -10.00 4.21
N SER A 353 -23.87 -8.85 4.81
CA SER A 353 -23.99 -8.74 6.25
C SER A 353 -25.29 -9.37 6.74
N TRP A 354 -25.23 -10.13 7.83
CA TRP A 354 -26.42 -10.50 8.59
C TRP A 354 -27.11 -9.22 9.09
N GLU A 355 -28.42 -9.09 8.85
CA GLU A 355 -29.24 -7.97 9.31
C GLU A 355 -30.36 -8.50 10.21
N PRO A 356 -30.66 -7.85 11.36
CA PRO A 356 -31.81 -8.23 12.17
C PRO A 356 -33.12 -7.86 11.46
N PRO A 357 -34.19 -8.66 11.60
CA PRO A 357 -35.40 -8.58 10.75
C PRO A 357 -36.22 -7.28 10.89
N LEU A 358 -35.89 -6.41 11.86
CA LEU A 358 -36.50 -5.09 12.04
C LEU A 358 -35.69 -3.94 11.43
N TRP A 359 -34.43 -4.16 11.02
CA TRP A 359 -33.51 -3.09 10.61
C TRP A 359 -34.05 -2.28 9.42
N GLN A 360 -34.47 -2.97 8.36
CA GLN A 360 -35.00 -2.35 7.13
C GLN A 360 -36.33 -1.60 7.35
N ARG A 361 -37.04 -1.86 8.46
CA ARG A 361 -38.24 -1.09 8.86
C ARG A 361 -37.92 0.16 9.68
N LEU A 362 -36.80 0.16 10.41
CA LEU A 362 -36.37 1.29 11.24
C LEU A 362 -35.52 2.30 10.45
N CYS A 363 -34.71 1.83 9.51
CA CYS A 363 -33.72 2.63 8.78
C CYS A 363 -33.73 2.28 7.28
N PRO A 364 -34.60 2.91 6.47
CA PRO A 364 -34.65 2.66 5.03
C PRO A 364 -33.46 3.31 4.29
N TYR A 365 -32.94 2.59 3.30
CA TYR A 365 -31.97 3.12 2.33
C TYR A 365 -32.62 4.26 1.52
N PRO A 366 -31.93 5.38 1.22
CA PRO A 366 -30.49 5.61 1.29
C PRO A 366 -29.99 6.40 2.53
N PHE A 367 -30.82 6.61 3.56
CA PHE A 367 -30.50 7.56 4.64
C PHE A 367 -29.66 6.99 5.79
N CYS A 368 -29.52 5.66 5.90
CA CYS A 368 -28.77 5.00 6.98
C CYS A 368 -27.61 4.13 6.47
N PRO A 369 -26.51 4.00 7.23
CA PRO A 369 -25.43 3.06 6.93
C PRO A 369 -25.88 1.60 7.05
N THR A 370 -25.11 0.67 6.48
CA THR A 370 -25.41 -0.78 6.57
C THR A 370 -25.40 -1.25 8.02
N TYR A 371 -26.17 -2.30 8.36
CA TYR A 371 -26.22 -2.80 9.74
C TYR A 371 -24.83 -3.17 10.28
N ARG A 372 -23.93 -3.68 9.42
CA ARG A 372 -22.53 -3.97 9.75
C ARG A 372 -21.74 -2.73 10.17
N GLN A 373 -21.90 -1.62 9.45
CA GLN A 373 -21.27 -0.35 9.81
C GLN A 373 -21.85 0.20 11.12
N PHE A 374 -23.17 0.14 11.29
CA PHE A 374 -23.83 0.52 12.54
C PHE A 374 -23.35 -0.31 13.73
N ALA A 375 -23.29 -1.64 13.60
CA ALA A 375 -22.82 -2.54 14.64
C ALA A 375 -21.33 -2.33 14.99
N ARG A 376 -20.48 -1.99 14.00
CA ARG A 376 -19.07 -1.60 14.25
C ARG A 376 -18.97 -0.29 15.01
N ILE A 377 -19.76 0.72 14.65
CA ILE A 377 -19.78 2.01 15.37
C ILE A 377 -20.28 1.78 16.80
N LEU A 378 -21.36 1.00 16.98
CA LEU A 378 -21.92 0.65 18.27
C LEU A 378 -20.92 -0.11 19.16
N SER A 379 -20.16 -1.07 18.61
CA SER A 379 -19.16 -1.81 19.38
C SER A 379 -18.00 -0.92 19.83
N LEU A 380 -17.53 0.01 18.98
CA LEU A 380 -16.51 0.99 19.36
C LEU A 380 -17.02 1.97 20.43
N VAL A 381 -18.28 2.42 20.35
CA VAL A 381 -18.91 3.26 21.37
C VAL A 381 -19.05 2.50 22.70
N LEU A 382 -19.47 1.23 22.68
CA LEU A 382 -19.56 0.39 23.88
C LEU A 382 -18.20 0.15 24.53
N ILE A 383 -17.15 -0.12 23.74
CA ILE A 383 -15.77 -0.25 24.23
C ILE A 383 -15.30 1.08 24.85
N GLY A 384 -15.58 2.22 24.20
CA GLY A 384 -15.27 3.54 24.73
C GLY A 384 -15.94 3.82 26.07
N LEU A 385 -17.24 3.49 26.21
CA LEU A 385 -17.98 3.61 27.46
C LEU A 385 -17.46 2.68 28.57
N LEU A 386 -17.07 1.45 28.24
CA LEU A 386 -16.46 0.51 29.20
C LEU A 386 -15.09 1.03 29.68
N CYS A 387 -14.24 1.51 28.75
CA CYS A 387 -12.98 2.16 29.11
C CYS A 387 -13.20 3.40 29.98
N TRP A 388 -14.20 4.24 29.67
CA TRP A 388 -14.53 5.40 30.51
C TRP A 388 -15.06 4.98 31.89
N GLY A 389 -15.83 3.89 31.99
CA GLY A 389 -16.25 3.31 33.26
C GLY A 389 -15.09 2.84 34.13
N ILE A 390 -14.04 2.28 33.52
CA ILE A 390 -12.79 1.92 34.22
C ILE A 390 -12.05 3.19 34.70
N VAL A 391 -11.94 4.21 33.84
CA VAL A 391 -11.31 5.50 34.19
C VAL A 391 -12.06 6.18 35.34
N TYR A 392 -13.40 6.17 35.32
CA TYR A 392 -14.25 6.68 36.40
C TYR A 392 -14.07 5.90 37.70
N ALA A 393 -13.97 4.57 37.65
CA ALA A 393 -13.71 3.74 38.82
C ALA A 393 -12.33 3.99 39.47
N VAL A 394 -11.35 4.50 38.72
CA VAL A 394 -9.99 4.80 39.20
C VAL A 394 -9.82 6.25 39.63
N LEU A 395 -10.39 7.22 38.89
CA LEU A 395 -10.16 8.67 39.09
C LEU A 395 -11.33 9.41 39.77
N GLY A 396 -12.45 8.72 40.04
CA GLY A 396 -13.57 9.24 40.82
C GLY A 396 -14.20 10.51 40.25
N GLU A 397 -14.42 11.52 41.11
CA GLU A 397 -15.17 12.74 40.80
C GLU A 397 -14.58 13.55 39.62
N THR A 398 -13.27 13.43 39.34
CA THR A 398 -12.64 14.15 38.23
C THR A 398 -13.09 13.67 36.85
N ALA A 399 -13.51 12.40 36.75
CA ALA A 399 -14.04 11.77 35.54
C ALA A 399 -15.58 11.69 35.51
N ALA A 400 -16.24 12.18 36.56
CA ALA A 400 -17.70 12.30 36.65
C ALA A 400 -18.23 13.38 35.68
N PRO A 401 -19.53 13.36 35.34
CA PRO A 401 -20.16 14.47 34.63
C PRO A 401 -20.00 15.79 35.39
N GLY A 402 -19.32 16.76 34.80
CA GLY A 402 -18.94 18.04 35.42
C GLY A 402 -17.50 18.10 35.96
N GLY A 403 -16.80 16.96 36.03
CA GLY A 403 -15.36 16.91 36.34
C GLY A 403 -14.48 17.40 35.18
N GLN A 404 -13.28 17.89 35.48
CA GLN A 404 -12.41 18.50 34.47
C GLN A 404 -11.89 17.51 33.42
N LEU A 405 -11.62 16.25 33.80
CA LEU A 405 -11.21 15.20 32.85
C LEU A 405 -12.37 14.86 31.88
N PHE A 406 -13.60 14.86 32.38
CA PHE A 406 -14.80 14.66 31.57
C PHE A 406 -15.03 15.84 30.61
N GLY A 407 -14.82 17.08 31.07
CA GLY A 407 -14.83 18.27 30.22
C GLY A 407 -13.78 18.20 29.09
N LEU A 408 -12.56 17.73 29.40
CA LEU A 408 -11.50 17.51 28.42
C LEU A 408 -11.87 16.42 27.39
N ALA A 409 -12.47 15.31 27.82
CA ALA A 409 -12.90 14.24 26.93
C ALA A 409 -14.07 14.68 26.02
N ILE A 410 -15.07 15.38 26.57
CA ILE A 410 -16.15 15.99 25.79
C ILE A 410 -15.60 16.98 24.78
N LEU A 411 -14.66 17.85 25.17
CA LEU A 411 -14.02 18.80 24.28
C LEU A 411 -13.39 18.10 23.07
N CYS A 412 -12.66 17.01 23.29
CA CYS A 412 -11.99 16.27 22.21
C CYS A 412 -13.00 15.58 21.27
N ILE A 413 -14.06 14.96 21.82
CA ILE A 413 -15.12 14.30 21.04
C ILE A 413 -15.92 15.35 20.24
N ALA A 414 -16.30 16.45 20.87
CA ALA A 414 -17.03 17.55 20.24
C ALA A 414 -16.18 18.23 19.16
N ALA A 415 -14.90 18.49 19.43
CA ALA A 415 -13.97 19.03 18.43
C ALA A 415 -13.84 18.10 17.22
N HIS A 416 -13.71 16.79 17.43
CA HIS A 416 -13.68 15.82 16.33
C HIS A 416 -14.99 15.85 15.51
N PHE A 417 -16.15 15.92 16.17
CA PHE A 417 -17.45 16.07 15.50
C PHE A 417 -17.58 17.40 14.75
N GLY A 418 -17.12 18.51 15.31
CA GLY A 418 -17.09 19.82 14.66
C GLY A 418 -16.17 19.83 13.43
N GLY A 419 -15.03 19.16 13.52
CA GLY A 419 -14.13 18.94 12.37
C GLY A 419 -14.77 18.08 11.29
N TRP A 420 -15.46 17.00 11.66
CA TRP A 420 -16.23 16.17 10.72
C TRP A 420 -17.35 16.97 10.03
N LEU A 421 -18.13 17.75 10.79
CA LEU A 421 -19.17 18.64 10.26
C LEU A 421 -18.59 19.64 9.25
N MET A 422 -17.44 20.24 9.57
CA MET A 422 -16.75 21.16 8.65
C MET A 422 -16.18 20.45 7.41
N SER A 423 -15.79 19.18 7.52
CA SER A 423 -15.30 18.37 6.39
C SER A 423 -16.35 18.05 5.33
N LEU A 424 -17.65 18.21 5.64
CA LEU A 424 -18.74 18.17 4.66
C LEU A 424 -18.75 19.41 3.74
N THR A 425 -18.02 20.46 4.11
CA THR A 425 -17.84 21.69 3.32
C THR A 425 -16.52 21.65 2.54
N THR A 426 -16.20 22.73 1.81
CA THR A 426 -14.90 22.87 1.12
C THR A 426 -13.73 23.18 2.06
N LEU A 427 -14.04 23.57 3.30
CA LEU A 427 -13.10 24.05 4.33
C LEU A 427 -12.34 22.90 5.03
N PRO A 428 -11.14 23.14 5.60
CA PRO A 428 -10.45 22.17 6.44
C PRO A 428 -11.22 21.82 7.73
N PRO A 429 -11.09 20.56 8.21
CA PRO A 429 -11.71 20.13 9.48
C PRO A 429 -11.14 20.88 10.70
N LEU A 430 -9.87 21.29 10.64
CA LEU A 430 -9.16 22.11 11.64
C LEU A 430 -9.99 23.29 12.17
N ILE A 431 -10.71 23.98 11.28
CA ILE A 431 -11.52 25.17 11.62
C ILE A 431 -12.72 24.77 12.48
N GLY A 432 -13.37 23.66 12.17
CA GLY A 432 -14.48 23.13 12.96
C GLY A 432 -14.05 22.69 14.35
N MET A 433 -12.85 22.10 14.47
CA MET A 433 -12.27 21.71 15.77
C MET A 433 -12.01 22.94 16.66
N LEU A 434 -11.36 23.97 16.12
CA LEU A 434 -11.00 25.18 16.86
C LEU A 434 -12.23 26.03 17.24
N LEU A 435 -13.21 26.18 16.33
CA LEU A 435 -14.48 26.84 16.63
C LEU A 435 -15.27 26.10 17.73
N THR A 436 -15.20 24.77 17.77
CA THR A 436 -15.89 24.00 18.82
C THR A 436 -15.26 24.23 20.19
N GLY A 437 -13.93 24.31 20.28
CA GLY A 437 -13.24 24.68 21.52
C GLY A 437 -13.59 26.09 22.00
N LEU A 438 -13.60 27.06 21.08
CA LEU A 438 -14.02 28.44 21.35
C LEU A 438 -15.46 28.49 21.90
N LEU A 439 -16.40 27.79 21.26
CA LEU A 439 -17.80 27.77 21.70
C LEU A 439 -17.96 27.12 23.08
N LEU A 440 -17.36 25.95 23.31
CA LEU A 440 -17.50 25.24 24.59
C LEU A 440 -16.89 26.00 25.77
N GLN A 441 -15.81 26.75 25.54
CA GLN A 441 -15.20 27.60 26.56
C GLN A 441 -16.09 28.79 26.96
N ASN A 442 -16.71 29.45 25.99
CA ASN A 442 -17.50 30.66 26.22
C ASN A 442 -18.94 30.37 26.67
N VAL A 443 -19.45 29.16 26.42
CA VAL A 443 -20.71 28.67 27.02
C VAL A 443 -20.51 28.17 28.46
N GLY A 444 -19.27 28.12 28.97
CA GLY A 444 -18.95 27.69 30.33
C GLY A 444 -19.02 26.17 30.55
N LEU A 445 -19.05 25.37 29.47
CA LEU A 445 -19.11 23.91 29.53
C LEU A 445 -17.75 23.27 29.82
N VAL A 446 -16.66 24.01 29.60
CA VAL A 446 -15.28 23.56 29.84
C VAL A 446 -14.52 24.65 30.59
N HIS A 447 -13.96 24.31 31.75
CA HIS A 447 -13.06 25.18 32.51
C HIS A 447 -11.82 24.39 32.96
N ILE A 448 -10.65 24.79 32.45
CA ILE A 448 -9.37 24.13 32.71
C ILE A 448 -8.61 24.91 33.81
N ALA A 449 -8.53 24.33 35.02
CA ALA A 449 -7.96 24.99 36.19
C ALA A 449 -7.11 24.03 37.04
N GLY A 450 -6.09 24.55 37.73
CA GLY A 450 -5.17 23.73 38.52
C GLY A 450 -4.32 22.78 37.65
N GLU A 451 -4.09 21.57 38.15
CA GLU A 451 -3.14 20.57 37.60
C GLU A 451 -3.42 20.19 36.13
N TYR A 452 -4.67 20.26 35.69
CA TYR A 452 -5.05 19.94 34.30
C TYR A 452 -4.46 20.92 33.27
N ARG A 453 -4.00 22.11 33.67
CA ARG A 453 -3.25 23.00 32.78
C ARG A 453 -1.92 22.41 32.35
N GLU A 454 -1.21 21.75 33.26
CA GLU A 454 0.06 21.10 32.94
C GLU A 454 -0.17 19.91 32.02
N VAL A 455 -1.19 19.09 32.29
CA VAL A 455 -1.61 17.98 31.41
C VAL A 455 -1.92 18.49 29.99
N VAL A 456 -2.65 19.59 29.87
CA VAL A 456 -2.95 20.25 28.59
C VAL A 456 -1.68 20.79 27.91
N SER A 457 -0.74 21.36 28.68
CA SER A 457 0.56 21.80 28.16
C SER A 457 1.35 20.64 27.56
N GLN A 458 1.44 19.51 28.28
CA GLN A 458 2.12 18.30 27.82
C GLN A 458 1.43 17.65 26.60
N LEU A 459 0.09 17.63 26.56
CA LEU A 459 -0.66 17.15 25.39
C LEU A 459 -0.37 17.98 24.11
N ARG A 460 -0.26 19.32 24.24
CA ARG A 460 0.18 20.19 23.13
C ARG A 460 1.59 19.83 22.65
N LYS A 461 2.53 19.59 23.57
CA LYS A 461 3.92 19.20 23.25
C LYS A 461 4.02 17.84 22.56
N ILE A 462 3.21 16.85 22.97
CA ILE A 462 3.12 15.54 22.31
C ILE A 462 2.56 15.69 20.88
N ALA A 463 1.50 16.48 20.69
CA ALA A 463 0.96 16.77 19.35
C ALA A 463 1.98 17.46 18.44
N LEU A 464 2.79 18.38 19.00
CA LEU A 464 3.90 19.03 18.30
C LEU A 464 4.97 18.03 17.84
N VAL A 465 5.34 17.05 18.67
CA VAL A 465 6.26 15.97 18.26
C VAL A 465 5.70 15.16 17.09
N ILE A 466 4.41 14.80 17.13
CA ILE A 466 3.76 14.00 16.08
C ILE A 466 3.76 14.75 14.74
N ILE A 467 3.34 16.02 14.71
CA ILE A 467 3.26 16.79 13.46
C ILE A 467 4.63 17.09 12.86
N LEU A 468 5.64 17.39 13.68
CA LEU A 468 7.00 17.67 13.22
C LEU A 468 7.70 16.40 12.72
N THR A 469 7.50 15.26 13.39
CA THR A 469 8.01 13.97 12.90
C THR A 469 7.37 13.61 11.57
N ARG A 470 6.04 13.77 11.44
CA ARG A 470 5.32 13.55 10.18
C ARG A 470 5.87 14.43 9.06
N ALA A 471 5.99 15.74 9.30
CA ALA A 471 6.51 16.69 8.32
C ALA A 471 7.93 16.32 7.85
N GLY A 472 8.82 15.92 8.77
CA GLY A 472 10.18 15.48 8.43
C GLY A 472 10.25 14.17 7.63
N LEU A 473 9.33 13.22 7.87
CA LEU A 473 9.23 11.97 7.10
C LEU A 473 8.71 12.20 5.67
N ASP A 474 7.85 13.19 5.47
CA ASP A 474 7.19 13.54 4.19
C ASP A 474 8.05 14.39 3.23
N LEU A 475 9.28 14.76 3.62
CA LEU A 475 10.20 15.58 2.82
C LEU A 475 10.97 14.76 1.77
N ASP A 476 10.73 15.03 0.49
CA ASP A 476 11.54 14.48 -0.61
C ASP A 476 12.95 15.10 -0.64
N SER A 477 13.95 14.23 -0.41
CA SER A 477 15.37 14.61 -0.39
C SER A 477 15.93 15.04 -1.75
N ASP A 478 15.38 14.56 -2.87
CA ASP A 478 15.88 14.90 -4.21
C ASP A 478 15.31 16.23 -4.72
N ALA A 479 14.04 16.54 -4.43
CA ALA A 479 13.50 17.88 -4.55
C ALA A 479 14.30 18.89 -3.70
N LEU A 480 14.64 18.55 -2.44
CA LEU A 480 15.39 19.44 -1.55
C LEU A 480 16.80 19.77 -2.09
N LYS A 481 17.54 18.76 -2.60
CA LYS A 481 18.86 18.95 -3.22
C LYS A 481 18.80 19.93 -4.41
N ARG A 482 17.79 19.79 -5.28
CA ARG A 482 17.57 20.68 -6.44
C ARG A 482 17.28 22.12 -6.02
N MET A 483 16.66 22.31 -4.85
CA MET A 483 16.19 23.62 -4.37
C MET A 483 17.01 24.20 -3.20
N ARG A 484 18.21 23.67 -2.93
CA ARG A 484 19.06 23.99 -1.76
C ARG A 484 19.36 25.48 -1.51
N ILE A 485 19.34 26.32 -2.55
CA ILE A 485 19.51 27.79 -2.44
C ILE A 485 18.16 28.49 -2.32
N THR A 486 17.15 27.98 -3.06
CA THR A 486 15.80 28.55 -3.10
C THR A 486 15.10 28.43 -1.76
N VAL A 487 15.15 27.25 -1.11
CA VAL A 487 14.46 26.98 0.17
C VAL A 487 14.83 28.00 1.27
N PRO A 488 16.10 28.17 1.69
CA PRO A 488 16.44 29.14 2.72
C PRO A 488 16.23 30.60 2.29
N LYS A 489 16.37 30.92 0.99
CA LYS A 489 16.11 32.27 0.48
C LYS A 489 14.61 32.62 0.54
N LEU A 490 13.72 31.66 0.27
CA LEU A 490 12.28 31.89 0.20
C LEU A 490 11.61 31.93 1.59
N GLY A 491 12.20 31.31 2.61
CA GLY A 491 11.74 31.44 3.99
C GLY A 491 12.31 32.69 4.68
N LEU A 492 13.64 32.74 4.84
CA LEU A 492 14.29 33.77 5.66
C LEU A 492 13.99 35.20 5.20
N VAL A 493 14.01 35.48 3.89
CA VAL A 493 13.91 36.87 3.40
C VAL A 493 12.50 37.45 3.60
N PRO A 494 11.39 36.77 3.21
CA PRO A 494 10.04 37.21 3.58
C PRO A 494 9.85 37.27 5.09
N TRP A 495 10.26 36.24 5.83
CA TRP A 495 10.11 36.17 7.28
C TRP A 495 10.73 37.37 8.02
N PHE A 496 11.97 37.76 7.68
CA PHE A 496 12.61 38.95 8.26
C PHE A 496 11.86 40.25 7.94
N VAL A 497 11.32 40.39 6.72
CA VAL A 497 10.57 41.58 6.31
C VAL A 497 9.23 41.65 7.03
N GLU A 498 8.49 40.54 7.08
CA GLU A 498 7.19 40.45 7.77
C GLU A 498 7.35 40.68 9.27
N CYS A 499 8.32 40.02 9.92
CA CYS A 499 8.65 40.24 11.33
C CYS A 499 8.98 41.72 11.62
N ALA A 500 9.78 42.37 10.77
CA ALA A 500 10.15 43.78 10.95
C ALA A 500 8.95 44.73 10.74
N VAL A 501 8.14 44.50 9.70
CA VAL A 501 6.93 45.30 9.44
C VAL A 501 5.94 45.17 10.59
N VAL A 502 5.66 43.95 11.07
CA VAL A 502 4.74 43.72 12.19
C VAL A 502 5.29 44.32 13.48
N ALA A 503 6.59 44.21 13.77
CA ALA A 503 7.20 44.84 14.95
C ALA A 503 7.07 46.39 14.90
N ILE A 504 7.34 47.02 13.76
CA ILE A 504 7.18 48.46 13.58
C ILE A 504 5.71 48.87 13.76
N MET A 505 4.78 48.17 13.09
CA MET A 505 3.35 48.48 13.14
C MET A 505 2.78 48.29 14.55
N THR A 506 3.14 47.22 15.25
CA THR A 506 2.65 46.95 16.61
C THR A 506 3.25 47.90 17.65
N HIS A 507 4.51 48.35 17.49
CA HIS A 507 5.08 49.41 18.32
C HIS A 507 4.29 50.73 18.20
N TYR A 508 4.00 51.18 16.96
CA TYR A 508 3.33 52.47 16.74
C TYR A 508 1.80 52.46 16.89
N LEU A 509 1.13 51.33 16.64
CA LEU A 509 -0.33 51.23 16.72
C LEU A 509 -0.86 50.73 18.08
N LEU A 510 -0.12 49.84 18.77
CA LEU A 510 -0.51 49.27 20.06
C LEU A 510 0.32 49.82 21.23
N GLY A 511 1.30 50.69 20.97
CA GLY A 511 2.18 51.26 21.99
C GLY A 511 3.12 50.24 22.66
N LEU A 512 3.25 49.03 22.09
CA LEU A 512 4.05 47.95 22.68
C LEU A 512 5.54 48.32 22.72
N PRO A 513 6.27 48.07 23.82
CA PRO A 513 7.73 48.25 23.85
C PRO A 513 8.42 47.42 22.76
N TRP A 514 9.52 47.91 22.20
CA TRP A 514 10.23 47.26 21.07
C TRP A 514 10.50 45.76 21.27
N ILE A 515 10.83 45.34 22.50
CA ILE A 515 11.09 43.93 22.84
C ILE A 515 9.82 43.08 22.65
N TRP A 516 8.67 43.54 23.15
CA TRP A 516 7.36 42.91 22.95
C TRP A 516 6.89 42.98 21.50
N ALA A 517 7.20 44.07 20.79
CA ALA A 517 6.84 44.24 19.38
C ALA A 517 7.64 43.29 18.47
N PHE A 518 8.94 43.10 18.72
CA PHE A 518 9.75 42.08 18.03
C PHE A 518 9.37 40.65 18.44
N LEU A 519 8.98 40.41 19.70
CA LEU A 519 8.42 39.13 20.12
C LEU A 519 7.15 38.82 19.30
N LEU A 520 6.20 39.75 19.27
CA LEU A 520 4.94 39.61 18.52
C LEU A 520 5.18 39.48 17.01
N GLY A 521 6.09 40.26 16.44
CA GLY A 521 6.47 40.18 15.02
C GLY A 521 7.10 38.84 14.64
N SER A 522 8.02 38.31 15.47
CA SER A 522 8.65 37.00 15.22
C SER A 522 7.66 35.84 15.32
N VAL A 523 6.65 35.98 16.19
CA VAL A 523 5.58 35.01 16.34
C VAL A 523 4.57 35.11 15.18
N ILE A 524 4.21 36.30 14.70
CA ILE A 524 3.24 36.51 13.60
C ILE A 524 3.79 36.19 12.20
N ALA A 525 5.12 36.18 12.01
CA ALA A 525 5.75 35.75 10.76
C ALA A 525 5.88 34.20 10.63
N ALA A 526 5.50 33.43 11.65
CA ALA A 526 5.74 31.99 11.76
C ALA A 526 4.67 31.12 11.04
N VAL A 527 4.85 30.89 9.73
CA VAL A 527 3.88 30.16 8.88
C VAL A 527 3.58 28.75 9.40
N SER A 528 2.43 28.60 10.08
CA SER A 528 2.02 27.35 10.72
C SER A 528 1.92 26.16 9.72
N PRO A 529 2.74 25.11 9.88
CA PRO A 529 2.73 23.97 8.99
C PRO A 529 1.40 23.22 9.05
N ALA A 530 0.71 23.15 10.19
CA ALA A 530 -0.50 22.34 10.35
C ALA A 530 -1.60 22.66 9.32
N VAL A 531 -1.80 23.94 8.99
CA VAL A 531 -2.82 24.38 8.03
C VAL A 531 -2.32 24.19 6.60
N VAL A 532 -1.07 24.60 6.33
CA VAL A 532 -0.46 24.62 5.00
C VAL A 532 -0.19 23.20 4.51
N VAL A 533 0.45 22.35 5.33
CA VAL A 533 0.72 20.93 5.07
C VAL A 533 -0.57 20.18 4.74
N SER A 534 -1.62 20.33 5.56
CA SER A 534 -2.91 19.65 5.34
C SER A 534 -3.56 20.03 4.00
N CYS A 535 -3.52 21.31 3.63
CA CYS A 535 -4.07 21.78 2.35
C CYS A 535 -3.21 21.33 1.15
N LEU A 536 -1.88 21.38 1.27
CA LEU A 536 -0.95 20.96 0.23
C LEU A 536 -0.94 19.45 0.02
N PHE A 537 -1.07 18.63 1.07
CA PHE A 537 -1.22 17.19 0.95
C PHE A 537 -2.50 16.81 0.21
N ARG A 538 -3.62 17.50 0.48
CA ARG A 538 -4.87 17.32 -0.30
C ARG A 538 -4.70 17.64 -1.79
N LEU A 539 -3.77 18.53 -2.16
CA LEU A 539 -3.41 18.81 -3.55
C LEU A 539 -2.39 17.79 -4.10
N ARG A 540 -1.39 17.37 -3.30
CA ARG A 540 -0.38 16.34 -3.62
C ARG A 540 -1.05 15.01 -3.95
N GLN A 541 -1.95 14.53 -3.09
CA GLN A 541 -2.77 13.32 -3.30
C GLN A 541 -3.65 13.39 -4.55
N LYS A 542 -4.05 14.60 -4.98
CA LYS A 542 -4.79 14.83 -6.23
C LYS A 542 -3.86 15.02 -7.45
N GLY A 543 -2.55 14.87 -7.29
CA GLY A 543 -1.54 14.99 -8.34
C GLY A 543 -1.16 16.41 -8.74
N TYR A 544 -1.53 17.45 -7.98
CA TYR A 544 -1.23 18.85 -8.34
C TYR A 544 0.14 19.30 -7.83
N GLY A 545 0.98 19.82 -8.74
CA GLY A 545 2.26 20.46 -8.39
C GLY A 545 3.42 19.52 -8.03
N VAL A 546 3.18 18.20 -8.00
CA VAL A 546 4.14 17.17 -7.56
C VAL A 546 5.42 17.18 -8.39
N ALA A 547 5.32 17.22 -9.72
CA ALA A 547 6.47 17.15 -10.64
C ALA A 547 7.47 18.33 -10.51
N LYS A 548 7.07 19.43 -9.86
CA LYS A 548 7.94 20.58 -9.56
C LYS A 548 8.44 20.61 -8.11
N GLY A 549 8.07 19.63 -7.28
CA GLY A 549 8.40 19.61 -5.85
C GLY A 549 7.77 20.76 -5.04
N ILE A 550 6.71 21.42 -5.56
CA ILE A 550 6.12 22.61 -4.92
C ILE A 550 5.59 22.32 -3.50
N PRO A 551 4.88 21.20 -3.24
CA PRO A 551 4.49 20.84 -1.87
C PRO A 551 5.71 20.71 -0.95
N THR A 552 6.75 19.98 -1.38
CA THR A 552 8.00 19.79 -0.61
C THR A 552 8.71 21.11 -0.34
N LEU A 553 8.77 22.03 -1.33
CA LEU A 553 9.35 23.36 -1.17
C LEU A 553 8.66 24.15 -0.07
N ILE A 554 7.32 24.22 -0.08
CA ILE A 554 6.57 25.03 0.90
C ILE A 554 6.66 24.42 2.30
N ILE A 555 6.64 23.08 2.42
CA ILE A 555 6.81 22.39 3.71
C ILE A 555 8.22 22.67 4.29
N ALA A 556 9.26 22.63 3.45
CA ALA A 556 10.62 22.94 3.87
C ALA A 556 10.83 24.41 4.23
N VAL A 557 10.13 25.33 3.56
CA VAL A 557 10.13 26.78 3.88
C VAL A 557 9.47 27.03 5.24
N SER A 558 8.24 26.55 5.43
CA SER A 558 7.50 26.68 6.71
C SER A 558 8.29 26.12 7.90
N GLY A 559 9.01 25.00 7.72
CA GLY A 559 9.89 24.45 8.76
C GLY A 559 11.12 25.30 9.11
N ILE A 560 11.64 26.10 8.17
CA ILE A 560 12.72 27.07 8.45
C ILE A 560 12.16 28.29 9.18
N ASP A 561 11.00 28.80 8.75
CA ASP A 561 10.37 29.97 9.32
C ASP A 561 9.95 29.71 10.78
N ASP A 562 9.39 28.54 11.07
CA ASP A 562 9.12 28.07 12.44
C ASP A 562 10.41 27.98 13.28
N ALA A 563 11.48 27.37 12.75
CA ALA A 563 12.75 27.23 13.49
C ALA A 563 13.37 28.59 13.84
N MET A 564 13.31 29.56 12.93
CA MET A 564 13.75 30.93 13.17
C MET A 564 12.87 31.66 14.17
N SER A 565 11.56 31.47 14.08
CA SER A 565 10.58 32.09 14.99
C SER A 565 10.75 31.59 16.42
N VAL A 566 10.93 30.29 16.62
CA VAL A 566 11.21 29.71 17.95
C VAL A 566 12.58 30.15 18.46
N ALA A 567 13.61 30.23 17.61
CA ALA A 567 14.92 30.71 18.02
C ALA A 567 14.90 32.19 18.45
N LEU A 568 14.23 33.06 17.70
CA LEU A 568 14.09 34.48 18.03
C LEU A 568 13.20 34.69 19.27
N PHE A 569 12.10 33.94 19.38
CA PHE A 569 11.27 33.88 20.58
C PHE A 569 12.09 33.50 21.81
N GLY A 570 12.92 32.45 21.72
CA GLY A 570 13.77 32.00 22.83
C GLY A 570 14.83 33.02 23.24
N ILE A 571 15.45 33.72 22.28
CA ILE A 571 16.40 34.81 22.58
C ILE A 571 15.68 35.95 23.31
N ILE A 572 14.53 36.41 22.79
CA ILE A 572 13.80 37.54 23.37
C ILE A 572 13.23 37.17 24.75
N HIS A 573 12.69 35.97 24.91
CA HIS A 573 12.24 35.41 26.19
C HIS A 573 13.39 35.36 27.21
N SER A 574 14.57 34.87 26.81
CA SER A 574 15.77 34.85 27.66
C SER A 574 16.15 36.26 28.13
N ILE A 575 16.12 37.26 27.24
CA ILE A 575 16.38 38.68 27.57
C ILE A 575 15.32 39.28 28.50
N MET A 576 14.05 38.86 28.41
CA MET A 576 12.95 39.38 29.23
C MET A 576 12.86 38.75 30.63
N PHE A 577 13.21 37.47 30.74
CA PHE A 577 12.90 36.65 31.92
C PHE A 577 14.12 36.11 32.66
N SER A 578 15.34 36.13 32.09
CA SER A 578 16.57 35.71 32.77
C SER A 578 17.51 36.88 33.09
N SER A 579 18.23 36.77 34.21
CA SER A 579 19.17 37.78 34.72
C SER A 579 20.62 37.55 34.29
N ASP A 580 20.84 36.63 33.35
CA ASP A 580 22.17 36.21 32.92
C ASP A 580 22.89 37.25 32.04
N ALA A 581 24.20 37.06 31.85
CA ALA A 581 24.98 37.95 31.01
C ALA A 581 24.47 37.96 29.57
N LEU A 582 24.17 39.15 29.04
CA LEU A 582 23.65 39.40 27.67
C LEU A 582 24.40 38.64 26.56
N VAL A 583 25.70 38.41 26.72
CA VAL A 583 26.53 37.63 25.78
C VAL A 583 26.14 36.15 25.75
N PHE A 584 25.81 35.55 26.90
CA PHE A 584 25.37 34.17 27.02
C PHE A 584 23.96 33.99 26.42
N GLN A 585 23.06 34.94 26.68
CA GLN A 585 21.70 34.97 26.12
C GLN A 585 21.70 35.06 24.57
N ILE A 586 22.57 35.90 23.98
CA ILE A 586 22.70 36.01 22.52
C ILE A 586 23.29 34.73 21.91
N MET A 587 24.21 34.04 22.61
CA MET A 587 24.78 32.76 22.16
C MET A 587 23.82 31.58 22.27
N GLN A 588 22.82 31.64 23.17
CA GLN A 588 21.83 30.60 23.40
C GLN A 588 21.02 30.25 22.13
N GLY A 589 20.67 31.25 21.32
CA GLY A 589 19.92 31.08 20.07
C GLY A 589 20.66 30.22 19.03
N PRO A 590 21.82 30.65 18.50
CA PRO A 590 22.63 29.86 17.58
C PRO A 590 22.99 28.47 18.14
N LEU A 591 23.27 28.38 19.44
CA LEU A 591 23.58 27.11 20.09
C LEU A 591 22.38 26.14 20.12
N SER A 592 21.15 26.64 20.28
CA SER A 592 19.94 25.82 20.17
C SER A 592 19.74 25.24 18.77
N ILE A 593 20.02 26.03 17.72
CA ILE A 593 19.92 25.59 16.32
C ILE A 593 20.94 24.49 16.03
N VAL A 594 22.21 24.70 16.41
CA VAL A 594 23.29 23.73 16.24
C VAL A 594 23.03 22.47 17.07
N GLY A 595 22.56 22.61 18.32
CA GLY A 595 22.21 21.50 19.20
C GLY A 595 21.06 20.64 18.66
N GLY A 596 19.99 21.28 18.17
CA GLY A 596 18.86 20.60 17.55
C GLY A 596 19.26 19.82 16.30
N ILE A 597 19.94 20.47 15.35
CA ILE A 597 20.43 19.81 14.13
C ILE A 597 21.41 18.68 14.47
N GLY A 598 22.33 18.90 15.41
CA GLY A 598 23.31 17.91 15.87
C GLY A 598 22.64 16.67 16.47
N PHE A 599 21.67 16.86 17.37
CA PHE A 599 20.86 15.77 17.93
C PHE A 599 20.10 15.03 16.83
N GLY A 600 19.45 15.75 15.92
CA GLY A 600 18.67 15.14 14.84
C GLY A 600 19.52 14.30 13.87
N ILE A 601 20.71 14.79 13.49
CA ILE A 601 21.67 14.03 12.67
C ILE A 601 22.15 12.79 13.42
N LEU A 602 22.50 12.92 14.71
CA LEU A 602 22.93 11.79 15.53
C LEU A 602 21.83 10.72 15.67
N TRP A 603 20.59 11.13 15.94
CA TRP A 603 19.46 10.21 16.08
C TRP A 603 19.06 9.56 14.76
N GLY A 604 19.09 10.30 13.65
CA GLY A 604 18.86 9.77 12.31
C GLY A 604 19.97 8.82 11.83
N LEU A 605 21.22 9.04 12.27
CA LEU A 605 22.31 8.08 12.09
C LEU A 605 22.11 6.84 12.97
N LEU A 606 21.58 6.96 14.19
CA LEU A 606 21.20 5.80 15.01
C LEU A 606 20.11 4.97 14.30
N ALA A 607 19.07 5.63 13.79
CA ALA A 607 17.94 5.05 13.07
C ALA A 607 18.31 4.35 11.74
N LYS A 608 19.51 4.61 11.21
CA LYS A 608 20.08 3.90 10.06
C LYS A 608 20.56 2.49 10.43
N TYR A 609 21.09 2.31 11.63
CA TYR A 609 21.71 1.06 12.11
C TYR A 609 20.77 0.23 13.00
N VAL A 610 19.93 0.89 13.79
CA VAL A 610 18.96 0.26 14.68
C VAL A 610 17.55 0.68 14.23
N PRO A 611 16.57 -0.24 14.10
CA PRO A 611 16.67 -1.70 14.13
C PRO A 611 17.22 -2.31 12.83
N GLU A 612 17.61 -3.59 12.86
CA GLU A 612 18.15 -4.31 11.69
C GLU A 612 17.12 -4.39 10.55
N LYS A 613 17.60 -4.25 9.30
CA LYS A 613 16.75 -4.24 8.10
C LYS A 613 15.87 -5.48 7.90
N GLN A 614 16.31 -6.63 8.39
CA GLN A 614 15.64 -7.92 8.20
C GLN A 614 14.72 -8.31 9.37
N ASP A 615 14.65 -7.50 10.42
CA ASP A 615 13.82 -7.76 11.59
C ASP A 615 12.32 -7.69 11.21
N PRO A 616 11.49 -8.71 11.50
CA PRO A 616 10.04 -8.66 11.28
C PRO A 616 9.33 -7.49 12.00
N PHE A 617 9.95 -6.91 13.04
CA PHE A 617 9.45 -5.77 13.80
C PHE A 617 10.10 -4.42 13.42
N VAL A 618 10.83 -4.36 12.29
CA VAL A 618 11.52 -3.14 11.81
C VAL A 618 10.61 -1.89 11.77
N VAL A 619 9.34 -2.04 11.36
CA VAL A 619 8.38 -0.92 11.27
C VAL A 619 7.98 -0.38 12.66
N PRO A 620 7.36 -1.16 13.57
CA PRO A 620 6.96 -0.64 14.88
C PRO A 620 8.14 -0.15 15.72
N LEU A 621 9.32 -0.79 15.61
CA LEU A 621 10.53 -0.33 16.29
C LEU A 621 11.00 1.05 15.78
N ARG A 622 10.98 1.29 14.46
CA ARG A 622 11.27 2.62 13.87
C ARG A 622 10.26 3.69 14.30
N VAL A 623 8.97 3.35 14.37
CA VAL A 623 7.92 4.26 14.87
C VAL A 623 8.19 4.66 16.33
N LEU A 624 8.43 3.67 17.20
CA LEU A 624 8.68 3.90 18.63
C LEU A 624 9.98 4.69 18.86
N MET A 625 11.03 4.40 18.08
CA MET A 625 12.31 5.09 18.14
C MET A 625 12.24 6.55 17.70
N LEU A 626 11.48 6.88 16.65
CA LEU A 626 11.25 8.27 16.25
C LEU A 626 10.36 9.01 17.24
N PHE A 627 9.26 8.38 17.70
CA PHE A 627 8.34 9.01 18.64
C PHE A 627 9.00 9.28 19.99
N GLY A 628 9.69 8.28 20.56
CA GLY A 628 10.46 8.43 21.80
C GLY A 628 11.61 9.42 21.67
N GLY A 629 12.35 9.38 20.55
CA GLY A 629 13.41 10.35 20.26
C GLY A 629 12.91 11.78 20.13
N GLY A 630 11.76 11.99 19.48
CA GLY A 630 11.12 13.29 19.35
C GLY A 630 10.58 13.83 20.69
N LEU A 631 10.01 12.96 21.54
CA LEU A 631 9.60 13.33 22.91
C LEU A 631 10.80 13.74 23.77
N ILE A 632 11.90 12.99 23.71
CA ILE A 632 13.16 13.34 24.41
C ILE A 632 13.71 14.66 23.86
N ALA A 633 13.66 14.88 22.54
CA ALA A 633 14.12 16.13 21.94
C ALA A 633 13.33 17.33 22.47
N VAL A 634 12.00 17.31 22.38
CA VAL A 634 11.15 18.43 22.80
C VAL A 634 11.21 18.64 24.31
N LEU A 635 10.81 17.63 25.11
CA LEU A 635 10.72 17.76 26.57
C LEU A 635 12.09 17.92 27.24
N GLY A 636 13.11 17.24 26.72
CA GLY A 636 14.48 17.37 27.23
C GLY A 636 15.10 18.72 26.91
N SER A 637 14.90 19.26 25.69
CA SER A 637 15.45 20.58 25.34
C SER A 637 14.85 21.71 26.19
N GLU A 638 13.57 21.62 26.53
CA GLU A 638 12.87 22.56 27.41
C GLU A 638 13.47 22.51 28.83
N HIS A 639 13.70 21.32 29.39
CA HIS A 639 14.29 21.16 30.72
C HIS A 639 15.74 21.69 30.82
N ILE A 640 16.49 21.74 29.70
CA ILE A 640 17.85 22.29 29.63
C ILE A 640 17.82 23.81 29.32
N GLY A 641 16.64 24.42 29.10
CA GLY A 641 16.50 25.83 28.76
C GLY A 641 16.80 26.18 27.30
N TYR A 642 16.86 25.19 26.39
CA TYR A 642 17.05 25.38 24.95
C TYR A 642 15.82 24.93 24.17
N GLY A 643 14.61 25.41 24.53
CA GLY A 643 13.34 24.93 23.97
C GLY A 643 13.22 24.95 22.44
N GLY A 644 14.01 25.76 21.73
CA GLY A 644 14.09 25.74 20.26
C GLY A 644 14.86 24.56 19.64
N ALA A 645 15.72 23.89 20.40
CA ALA A 645 16.51 22.76 19.90
C ALA A 645 15.64 21.52 19.66
N GLY A 646 14.63 21.28 20.49
CA GLY A 646 13.79 20.09 20.44
C GLY A 646 12.95 19.94 19.17
N PRO A 647 12.14 20.94 18.78
CA PRO A 647 11.37 20.93 17.53
C PRO A 647 12.27 20.68 16.30
N LEU A 648 13.39 21.39 16.23
CA LEU A 648 14.34 21.28 15.11
C LEU A 648 15.04 19.91 15.07
N GLY A 649 15.40 19.36 16.23
CA GLY A 649 15.95 18.02 16.36
C GLY A 649 14.94 16.93 15.97
N CYS A 650 13.66 17.12 16.26
CA CYS A 650 12.57 16.22 15.88
C CYS A 650 12.41 16.12 14.35
N VAL A 651 12.28 17.27 13.66
CA VAL A 651 12.21 17.33 12.18
C VAL A 651 13.47 16.77 11.54
N THR A 652 14.65 17.13 12.06
CA THR A 652 15.93 16.69 11.51
C THR A 652 16.14 15.18 11.69
N ALA A 653 15.78 14.62 12.85
CA ALA A 653 15.82 13.17 13.09
C ALA A 653 14.93 12.41 12.10
N ALA A 654 13.70 12.88 11.90
CA ALA A 654 12.75 12.29 10.97
C ALA A 654 13.27 12.33 9.52
N PHE A 655 13.74 13.50 9.06
CA PHE A 655 14.28 13.67 7.70
C PHE A 655 15.53 12.84 7.45
N VAL A 656 16.51 12.86 8.36
CA VAL A 656 17.76 12.08 8.21
C VAL A 656 17.48 10.58 8.26
N SER A 657 16.53 10.13 9.09
CA SER A 657 16.07 8.73 9.10
C SER A 657 15.44 8.34 7.76
N CYS A 658 14.51 9.15 7.24
CA CYS A 658 13.86 8.92 5.94
C CYS A 658 14.90 8.89 4.80
N TYR A 659 15.86 9.81 4.77
CA TYR A 659 16.96 9.84 3.80
C TYR A 659 17.84 8.58 3.83
N PHE A 660 18.08 7.99 5.01
CA PHE A 660 18.80 6.72 5.08
C PHE A 660 17.92 5.52 4.72
N TRP A 661 16.63 5.50 5.10
CA TRP A 661 15.73 4.40 4.76
C TRP A 661 15.39 4.35 3.26
N THR A 662 15.29 5.50 2.59
CA THR A 662 15.10 5.57 1.14
C THR A 662 16.30 4.97 0.38
N LYS A 663 17.52 5.28 0.81
CA LYS A 663 18.75 4.60 0.35
C LYS A 663 18.83 3.11 0.69
N GLN A 664 17.91 2.58 1.50
CA GLN A 664 17.79 1.15 1.80
C GLN A 664 16.66 0.47 1.00
N GLY A 665 16.03 1.16 0.03
CA GLY A 665 15.00 0.62 -0.85
C GLY A 665 13.56 0.86 -0.37
N TRP A 666 13.31 1.87 0.47
CA TRP A 666 11.96 2.30 0.84
C TRP A 666 11.56 3.52 0.00
N GLU A 667 10.36 3.53 -0.58
CA GLU A 667 9.86 4.73 -1.25
C GLU A 667 9.37 5.78 -0.22
N VAL A 668 9.51 7.07 -0.55
CA VAL A 668 9.04 8.16 0.32
C VAL A 668 7.51 8.14 0.44
N GLU A 669 6.81 7.82 -0.65
CA GLU A 669 5.35 7.92 -0.72
C GLU A 669 4.63 6.77 0.01
N ASP A 670 5.24 5.58 0.09
CA ASP A 670 4.67 4.36 0.69
C ASP A 670 5.38 3.94 2.01
N ASN A 671 6.00 4.89 2.71
CA ASN A 671 6.69 4.62 3.98
C ASN A 671 5.71 4.24 5.12
N PRO A 672 5.71 2.99 5.64
CA PRO A 672 4.75 2.56 6.66
C PRO A 672 4.95 3.23 8.02
N VAL A 673 6.12 3.84 8.28
CA VAL A 673 6.36 4.65 9.48
C VAL A 673 5.59 5.97 9.38
N ALA A 674 5.56 6.61 8.21
CA ALA A 674 4.78 7.83 7.99
C ALA A 674 3.27 7.58 8.16
N THR A 675 2.76 6.44 7.69
CA THR A 675 1.36 6.03 7.91
C THR A 675 1.02 5.88 9.40
N ALA A 676 1.94 5.39 10.23
CA ALA A 676 1.72 5.29 11.67
C ALA A 676 1.62 6.69 12.33
N PHE A 677 2.45 7.65 11.92
CA PHE A 677 2.35 9.04 12.39
C PHE A 677 1.10 9.75 11.89
N GLU A 678 0.56 9.39 10.72
CA GLU A 678 -0.77 9.85 10.28
C GLU A 678 -1.89 9.33 11.19
N ILE A 679 -1.83 8.07 11.64
CA ILE A 679 -2.80 7.51 12.59
C ILE A 679 -2.71 8.22 13.95
N PHE A 680 -1.51 8.47 14.47
CA PHE A 680 -1.34 9.26 15.70
C PHE A 680 -1.87 10.69 15.53
N TRP A 681 -1.62 11.31 14.37
CA TRP A 681 -2.13 12.65 14.08
C TRP A 681 -3.66 12.72 14.09
N MET A 682 -4.38 11.75 13.52
CA MET A 682 -5.86 11.71 13.57
C MET A 682 -6.43 11.73 15.00
N ILE A 683 -5.68 11.22 15.98
CA ILE A 683 -6.06 11.22 17.40
C ILE A 683 -5.70 12.55 18.08
N PHE A 684 -4.52 13.10 17.80
CA PHE A 684 -4.01 14.31 18.46
C PHE A 684 -4.44 15.62 17.78
N GLU A 685 -4.92 15.60 16.54
CA GLU A 685 -5.42 16.78 15.81
C GLU A 685 -6.64 17.42 16.51
N PRO A 686 -7.73 16.68 16.86
CA PRO A 686 -8.84 17.25 17.63
C PRO A 686 -8.42 17.76 19.02
N ILE A 687 -7.46 17.08 19.66
CA ILE A 687 -6.94 17.46 20.99
C ILE A 687 -6.25 18.83 20.89
N LEU A 688 -5.31 18.99 19.95
CA LEU A 688 -4.53 20.22 19.79
C LEU A 688 -5.42 21.42 19.42
N PHE A 689 -6.30 21.28 18.43
CA PHE A 689 -7.11 22.40 17.95
C PHE A 689 -8.31 22.70 18.84
N GLY A 690 -8.93 21.68 19.45
CA GLY A 690 -9.95 21.87 20.48
C GLY A 690 -9.40 22.63 21.69
N LEU A 691 -8.24 22.23 22.22
CA LEU A 691 -7.58 22.90 23.34
C LEU A 691 -7.13 24.33 22.99
N THR A 692 -6.58 24.55 21.80
CA THR A 692 -6.23 25.91 21.34
C THR A 692 -7.45 26.82 21.31
N GLY A 693 -8.62 26.32 20.87
CA GLY A 693 -9.88 27.07 20.92
C GLY A 693 -10.32 27.47 22.33
N THR A 694 -10.04 26.65 23.35
CA THR A 694 -10.41 26.94 24.75
C THR A 694 -9.58 28.04 25.43
N GLN A 695 -8.58 28.60 24.76
CA GLN A 695 -7.80 29.72 25.34
C GLN A 695 -8.46 31.08 25.15
N ILE A 696 -9.53 31.17 24.35
CA ILE A 696 -10.20 32.43 23.99
C ILE A 696 -11.45 32.61 24.87
N LYS A 697 -11.53 33.72 25.59
CA LYS A 697 -12.73 34.16 26.30
C LYS A 697 -13.15 35.53 25.83
N PHE A 698 -14.39 35.68 25.38
CA PHE A 698 -14.89 36.97 24.90
C PHE A 698 -15.03 38.01 26.02
N ASP A 699 -15.20 37.59 27.27
CA ASP A 699 -15.28 38.47 28.44
C ASP A 699 -13.94 39.19 28.75
N GLU A 700 -12.82 38.67 28.23
CA GLU A 700 -11.46 39.21 28.41
C GLU A 700 -10.98 40.00 27.16
N LEU A 701 -11.82 40.17 26.12
CA LEU A 701 -11.45 40.84 24.87
C LEU A 701 -11.95 42.30 24.82
N ASP A 702 -11.01 43.25 24.91
CA ASP A 702 -11.29 44.66 24.64
C ASP A 702 -11.50 44.93 23.12
N ARG A 703 -12.52 45.74 22.82
CA ARG A 703 -13.09 45.87 21.48
C ARG A 703 -12.22 46.70 20.54
N ASP A 704 -11.52 47.70 21.08
CA ASP A 704 -10.61 48.57 20.31
C ASP A 704 -9.30 47.83 20.01
N THR A 705 -8.79 47.07 20.99
CA THR A 705 -7.64 46.18 20.83
C THR A 705 -7.84 45.15 19.71
N VAL A 706 -9.03 44.54 19.60
CA VAL A 706 -9.38 43.62 18.50
C VAL A 706 -9.37 44.30 17.13
N GLY A 707 -9.86 45.54 17.05
CA GLY A 707 -9.87 46.33 15.81
C GLY A 707 -8.47 46.69 15.31
N ILE A 708 -7.59 47.14 16.22
CA ILE A 708 -6.19 47.46 15.90
C ILE A 708 -5.40 46.18 15.59
N GLY A 709 -5.63 45.11 16.34
CA GLY A 709 -5.08 43.78 16.06
C GLY A 709 -5.42 43.30 14.65
N MET A 710 -6.68 43.42 14.22
CA MET A 710 -7.09 43.11 12.84
C MET A 710 -6.32 43.92 11.78
N ALA A 711 -6.02 45.20 12.02
CA ALA A 711 -5.26 46.02 11.08
C ALA A 711 -3.79 45.55 10.96
N CYS A 712 -3.15 45.19 12.07
CA CYS A 712 -1.81 44.56 12.08
C CYS A 712 -1.83 43.18 11.41
N LEU A 713 -2.91 42.41 11.55
CA LEU A 713 -3.05 41.07 10.95
C LEU A 713 -3.32 41.08 9.44
N ILE A 714 -3.94 42.15 8.91
CA ILE A 714 -4.03 42.37 7.46
C ILE A 714 -2.64 42.62 6.86
N THR A 715 -1.65 43.00 7.67
CA THR A 715 -0.25 43.27 7.26
C THR A 715 0.76 42.17 7.63
N GLY A 716 0.41 41.13 8.41
CA GLY A 716 1.28 39.99 8.74
C GLY A 716 0.54 38.72 9.20
N ILE A 717 0.96 37.54 8.71
CA ILE A 717 0.16 36.30 8.56
C ILE A 717 1.13 35.09 8.56
N ILE A 718 1.17 34.08 9.46
CA ILE A 718 0.34 33.61 10.59
C ILE A 718 1.27 33.28 11.79
N ALA A 719 0.73 33.05 13.00
CA ALA A 719 1.48 32.57 14.18
C ALA A 719 1.23 31.12 14.64
N ALA A 720 2.15 30.59 15.45
CA ALA A 720 1.97 29.33 16.20
C ALA A 720 2.42 29.33 17.70
N LEU A 721 3.00 30.44 18.23
CA LEU A 721 3.72 30.42 19.53
C LEU A 721 3.12 31.30 20.65
N GLY A 722 2.12 32.14 20.37
CA GLY A 722 1.54 33.09 21.33
C GLY A 722 1.16 32.55 22.72
N PRO A 723 0.58 31.34 22.84
CA PRO A 723 0.23 30.76 24.15
C PRO A 723 1.42 30.53 25.09
N VAL A 724 2.62 30.27 24.56
CA VAL A 724 3.82 30.00 25.38
C VAL A 724 4.29 31.27 26.10
N ALA A 725 4.12 32.44 25.47
CA ALA A 725 4.41 33.73 26.07
C ALA A 725 3.55 34.00 27.32
N MET A 726 2.27 33.59 27.26
CA MET A 726 1.32 33.74 28.37
C MET A 726 1.68 32.84 29.56
N ASP A 727 1.95 31.56 29.29
CA ASP A 727 2.29 30.59 30.33
C ASP A 727 3.54 31.05 31.12
N SER A 728 4.58 31.54 30.41
CA SER A 728 5.82 32.08 30.99
C SER A 728 5.61 33.27 31.95
N VAL A 729 4.70 34.20 31.63
CA VAL A 729 4.47 35.41 32.42
C VAL A 729 3.66 35.13 33.68
N ARG A 730 2.85 34.05 33.68
CA ARG A 730 2.04 33.65 34.85
C ARG A 730 2.83 32.88 35.91
N GLU A 731 3.96 32.27 35.56
CA GLU A 731 4.89 31.68 36.53
C GLU A 731 5.66 32.74 37.34
N GLY A 732 5.81 33.96 36.80
CA GLY A 732 6.41 35.10 37.48
C GLY A 732 5.40 35.96 38.25
N ASN A 733 5.74 36.34 39.49
CA ASN A 733 5.00 37.36 40.24
C ASN A 733 5.44 38.78 39.81
N ARG A 734 5.17 39.10 38.53
CA ARG A 734 5.58 40.30 37.78
C ARG A 734 4.49 41.40 37.77
N PRO A 735 4.83 42.68 37.45
CA PRO A 735 3.88 43.80 37.42
C PRO A 735 2.73 43.61 36.41
N GLU A 736 1.60 44.26 36.68
CA GLU A 736 0.35 44.10 35.90
C GLU A 736 0.51 44.49 34.42
N GLU A 737 1.35 45.48 34.10
CA GLU A 737 1.62 45.94 32.72
C GLU A 737 2.20 44.81 31.84
N GLU A 738 3.12 43.99 32.36
CA GLU A 738 3.70 42.85 31.62
C GLU A 738 2.66 41.76 31.32
N ARG A 739 1.64 41.61 32.20
CA ARG A 739 0.53 40.68 31.99
C ARG A 739 -0.39 41.15 30.86
N VAL A 740 -0.73 42.43 30.84
CA VAL A 740 -1.55 43.04 29.78
C VAL A 740 -0.86 42.89 28.41
N TYR A 741 0.45 43.09 28.32
CA TYR A 741 1.19 42.86 27.07
C TYR A 741 1.19 41.39 26.63
N ALA A 742 1.32 40.44 27.57
CA ALA A 742 1.20 39.02 27.26
C ALA A 742 -0.21 38.65 26.76
N GLU A 743 -1.25 39.26 27.33
CA GLU A 743 -2.65 39.05 26.92
C GLU A 743 -2.89 39.58 25.50
N TYR A 744 -2.36 40.76 25.16
CA TYR A 744 -2.37 41.27 23.78
C TYR A 744 -1.64 40.35 22.80
N VAL A 745 -0.45 39.86 23.14
CA VAL A 745 0.30 38.91 22.29
C VAL A 745 -0.52 37.65 22.05
N MET A 746 -1.10 37.06 23.10
CA MET A 746 -1.92 35.85 23.00
C MET A 746 -3.17 36.07 22.13
N VAL A 747 -3.94 37.12 22.40
CA VAL A 747 -5.19 37.44 21.67
C VAL A 747 -4.93 37.69 20.19
N ILE A 748 -3.91 38.50 19.85
CA ILE A 748 -3.57 38.80 18.45
C ILE A 748 -3.09 37.54 17.72
N CYS A 749 -2.27 36.69 18.35
CA CYS A 749 -1.82 35.44 17.74
C CYS A 749 -2.98 34.48 17.44
N VAL A 750 -3.92 34.33 18.37
CA VAL A 750 -5.05 33.40 18.18
C VAL A 750 -6.08 33.97 17.20
N LEU A 751 -6.31 35.29 17.20
CA LEU A 751 -7.13 35.97 16.20
C LEU A 751 -6.51 35.87 14.80
N SER A 752 -5.17 35.91 14.69
CA SER A 752 -4.43 35.61 13.45
C SER A 752 -4.85 34.26 12.90
N ILE A 753 -4.66 33.19 13.69
CA ILE A 753 -4.97 31.81 13.29
C ILE A 753 -6.43 31.67 12.86
N LEU A 754 -7.37 32.24 13.63
CA LEU A 754 -8.81 32.21 13.37
C LEU A 754 -9.20 32.81 12.02
N LEU A 755 -8.57 33.90 11.60
CA LEU A 755 -8.90 34.62 10.35
C LEU A 755 -8.13 34.03 9.15
N THR A 756 -6.85 33.77 9.34
CA THR A 756 -5.91 33.46 8.26
C THR A 756 -5.91 32.00 7.86
N ALA A 757 -6.16 31.06 8.79
CA ALA A 757 -6.23 29.64 8.45
C ALA A 757 -7.42 29.32 7.52
N PRO A 758 -8.65 29.84 7.74
CA PRO A 758 -9.73 29.74 6.76
C PRO A 758 -9.40 30.41 5.43
N VAL A 759 -8.92 31.66 5.46
CA VAL A 759 -8.63 32.43 4.24
C VAL A 759 -7.56 31.75 3.39
N GLY A 760 -6.45 31.35 4.00
CA GLY A 760 -5.35 30.62 3.35
C GLY A 760 -5.82 29.28 2.77
N ALA A 761 -6.60 28.49 3.52
CA ALA A 761 -7.12 27.22 3.04
C ALA A 761 -8.13 27.36 1.89
N ILE A 762 -9.00 28.36 1.93
CA ILE A 762 -9.93 28.71 0.84
C ILE A 762 -9.12 29.11 -0.40
N LEU A 763 -8.14 30.02 -0.24
CA LEU A 763 -7.28 30.47 -1.33
C LEU A 763 -6.48 29.33 -1.94
N ILE A 764 -5.83 28.46 -1.16
CA ILE A 764 -5.10 27.30 -1.66
C ILE A 764 -6.05 26.31 -2.37
N THR A 765 -7.25 26.09 -1.85
CA THR A 765 -8.23 25.17 -2.44
C THR A 765 -8.81 25.69 -3.76
N LEU A 766 -9.05 26.99 -3.89
CA LEU A 766 -9.61 27.61 -5.10
C LEU A 766 -8.55 27.93 -6.16
N SER A 767 -7.36 28.37 -5.74
CA SER A 767 -6.26 28.75 -6.65
C SER A 767 -5.37 27.56 -7.03
N GLY A 768 -5.17 26.58 -6.13
CA GLY A 768 -4.32 25.41 -6.37
C GLY A 768 -4.62 24.67 -7.67
N PRO A 769 -5.87 24.26 -7.93
CA PRO A 769 -6.25 23.59 -9.18
C PRO A 769 -6.12 24.45 -10.45
N ARG A 770 -6.02 25.79 -10.32
CA ARG A 770 -5.87 26.75 -11.42
C ARG A 770 -4.41 27.12 -11.70
N LEU A 771 -3.58 27.19 -10.65
CA LEU A 771 -2.18 27.58 -10.71
C LEU A 771 -1.23 26.39 -10.88
N LEU A 772 -1.57 25.23 -10.33
CA LEU A 772 -0.74 24.02 -10.37
C LEU A 772 -1.14 23.14 -11.55
N LYS A 773 -0.15 22.68 -12.31
CA LYS A 773 -0.37 21.61 -13.29
C LYS A 773 -0.65 20.30 -12.54
N LYS A 774 -1.69 19.58 -12.97
CA LYS A 774 -1.96 18.20 -12.53
C LYS A 774 -1.03 17.26 -13.28
N THR A 775 -0.24 16.48 -12.55
CA THR A 775 0.51 15.36 -13.09
C THR A 775 -0.47 14.24 -13.43
N THR A 776 -0.80 14.08 -14.71
CA THR A 776 -1.74 13.04 -15.22
C THR A 776 -1.04 11.77 -15.70
N THR A 777 0.29 11.77 -15.70
CA THR A 777 1.14 10.64 -16.07
C THR A 777 2.09 10.35 -14.91
N PRO A 778 2.31 9.10 -14.48
CA PRO A 778 3.55 8.76 -13.79
C PRO A 778 4.74 9.20 -14.68
N ALA A 779 5.93 9.35 -14.11
CA ALA A 779 7.10 9.75 -14.90
C ALA A 779 7.42 8.67 -15.94
N ILE A 780 6.99 8.90 -17.18
CA ILE A 780 7.32 8.04 -18.32
C ILE A 780 8.80 8.22 -18.58
N VAL A 781 9.57 7.14 -18.47
CA VAL A 781 10.94 7.09 -18.97
C VAL A 781 10.90 7.41 -20.46
N GLU A 782 11.52 8.52 -20.89
CA GLU A 782 11.27 9.16 -22.20
C GLU A 782 11.67 8.32 -23.44
N GLY A 783 12.18 7.09 -23.25
CA GLY A 783 12.46 6.15 -24.34
C GLY A 783 11.22 5.55 -25.04
N TRP A 784 10.08 5.43 -24.36
CA TRP A 784 8.92 4.64 -24.83
C TRP A 784 8.02 5.30 -25.89
N ARG A 785 8.57 6.10 -26.80
CA ARG A 785 7.82 6.66 -27.97
C ARG A 785 8.63 6.68 -29.28
N ARG A 786 8.92 5.49 -29.82
CA ARG A 786 8.97 5.17 -31.27
C ARG A 786 9.04 3.65 -31.46
N SER A 787 8.60 3.16 -32.63
CA SER A 787 8.43 1.76 -33.06
C SER A 787 7.28 0.96 -32.38
N ALA A 788 7.14 -0.31 -32.80
CA ALA A 788 5.91 -1.10 -32.92
C ALA A 788 5.02 -1.29 -31.66
N ARG A 789 3.81 -1.83 -31.86
CA ARG A 789 3.02 -2.37 -30.73
C ARG A 789 3.80 -3.53 -30.10
N PRO A 790 3.96 -3.57 -28.76
CA PRO A 790 4.87 -4.51 -28.14
C PRO A 790 4.42 -5.97 -28.31
N SER A 791 5.31 -6.77 -28.86
CA SER A 791 5.33 -8.23 -28.67
C SER A 791 5.81 -8.55 -27.25
N LEU A 792 5.70 -9.81 -26.79
CA LEU A 792 6.22 -10.19 -25.47
C LEU A 792 7.74 -9.96 -25.32
N ARG A 793 8.49 -9.85 -26.43
CA ARG A 793 9.93 -9.51 -26.44
C ARG A 793 10.21 -8.06 -26.04
N ASP A 794 9.25 -7.17 -26.22
CA ASP A 794 9.40 -5.73 -25.93
C ASP A 794 9.18 -5.40 -24.44
N ILE A 795 8.94 -6.42 -23.60
CA ILE A 795 8.96 -6.35 -22.12
C ILE A 795 10.37 -6.65 -21.59
N THR A 796 11.40 -6.36 -22.38
CA THR A 796 12.80 -6.53 -22.05
C THR A 796 13.28 -5.41 -21.13
N ILE A 797 13.34 -5.70 -19.82
CA ILE A 797 14.21 -4.94 -18.90
C ILE A 797 15.64 -5.45 -19.10
N THR A 798 16.32 -4.93 -20.12
CA THR A 798 17.78 -5.00 -20.21
C THR A 798 18.38 -3.82 -19.46
N ASP A 799 18.34 -3.88 -18.12
CA ASP A 799 19.17 -3.04 -17.27
C ASP A 799 20.52 -3.75 -17.05
N GLU A 800 21.42 -3.63 -18.04
CA GLU A 800 22.86 -3.53 -17.73
C GLU A 800 23.17 -2.05 -17.43
N ASP A 801 22.65 -1.56 -16.30
CA ASP A 801 23.06 -0.30 -15.67
C ASP A 801 23.31 -0.58 -14.18
N ASP A 802 24.46 -0.10 -13.67
CA ASP A 802 25.16 -0.61 -12.47
C ASP A 802 24.50 -0.32 -11.10
N ASP A 803 23.23 0.13 -11.07
CA ASP A 803 22.54 0.66 -9.88
C ASP A 803 21.20 -0.05 -9.61
N GLY A 804 21.26 -1.23 -8.99
CA GLY A 804 20.12 -2.13 -8.75
C GLY A 804 18.90 -1.50 -8.05
N LYS A 805 17.86 -1.19 -8.83
CA LYS A 805 16.52 -0.81 -8.40
C LYS A 805 15.50 -1.67 -9.13
N PHE A 806 14.43 -2.08 -8.44
CA PHE A 806 13.29 -2.75 -9.07
C PHE A 806 12.01 -1.97 -8.80
N VAL A 807 11.23 -1.71 -9.85
CA VAL A 807 9.87 -1.17 -9.79
C VAL A 807 8.90 -2.34 -9.96
N ALA A 808 7.90 -2.43 -9.08
CA ALA A 808 6.78 -3.34 -9.26
C ALA A 808 5.55 -2.56 -9.74
N THR A 809 4.97 -2.98 -10.86
CA THR A 809 3.70 -2.47 -11.41
C THR A 809 2.53 -3.39 -11.05
#